data_AF-A0A9W9X1F3-F1
#
_entry.id   AF-A0A9W9X1F3-F1
#
_cell.length_a   1.000
_cell.length_b   1.000
_cell.length_c   1.000
_cell.angle_alpha   90.00
_cell.angle_beta   90.00
_cell.angle_gamma   90.00
#
_symmetry.space_group_name_H-M   'P 1'
#
loop_
_entity.id
_entity.type
_entity.pdbx_description
1 polymer ?
#
loop_
_entity_poly.entity_id
_entity_poly.type
_entity_poly.pdbx_seq_one_letter_code
_entity_poly.pdbx_strand_id
1 'polypeptide(L)'
;MTTAEPQTHSPSAGSGKDDQKSAATLCRELMRPVGSDIGQNQKGLTLPIPERLSQLNLFYHAILSWAVVQAQYEGQDQVIFDAHIPADELPSATKKLDEGIEHELSGSTISLYLEMRPEMITSEAFMHVEQRVTASSQMENGSLKQFSSAKTVLWLDNGKTPICEANTSLFGKSESRIGDIMTINPLDWKELQERNSKAPPRVDECVHDVIRERCLQQPHALAICSHEGEITYQDLLTLASLVARALQNRGVGPGTFVPLCFPKTHWAMVSVLGVMMAGGAFVLLETAYPLARLVGICETLEPRVVLCVSRTSDLAQHLAPDVLIVNDEDSLRSDAAATSFRSPSVGPSDAIYAVFTSGSTGVPKGVVIQHRAYSSAARTHIEKFHMDAQSRVLQFASYAFDIALLKILTTLMVGGCLCVLGDTQRTDSFVQSARAMRPSHAFLTPSFIRSLSVEDVDQIGIHTLVLIGEKVTPMHLDSCSERVRVINGYGPAECTPITTIYPDLRAAANPSNVGWSQCSACWVVDPRDHNRLAPIGAVGELIIEGWNVGREYLKDAAKTQAAFISSPEWLISVRGTGNTIPLYKTSDLVQQLPDGSLVCAGRKGTQVKLRGQRLELEEVETHCRGYFPQAVEIVADVITIDGNSEDAFLVLVVVIRPAEESEDNQVILPPTDDFVVLADSAKEGLKRILPSYMVPSIILPSAGLPKNVSRKMDRQQLRRCIANLSPPQLRGYQVIAPSDSDSGVLIGKTLDEKPISLPWGGNSISAMRVASTARSQNLSLVASDLLSHPTLSSLAEYANPIEPIVFDTTPFSLIGAPEEALGPFYAKLHEKHVIPEGANILDMAPLTNYQCEMLETGGLDSFMFIYDGPVDKDRLRNACQTVWDLYPMLRTVFVPMGDNFVQIVLSHVNLPFDAIETEEAVEPVTTSCAKKLCQRSSLGSLGASLTLVSSRDGGQHGFVITLSHLQYDGISMHFIANDIALAYCGKVPAPRPDYFNYLYFRAQHCLDDAFSFWKQYLQQAPVNRLLEKYHTEDPSPPLGMAWCSSQELTIRIPSFSQRVTLATLVRAAWSVALGERYQESDVMFQQTVHGRDSTLANVDQIFGPCINKIPFRITIDSTKSVQQFLSSVQDQQAKALRYDYVDMPDILRRSTSWPAGTRMAWHLLHQNFDATWKCPLDEVDARAQEISDGHPPKSESGLGICTVQGNSLHLVVVEIGTPGDFSPAQELVRRWAELVEKFSCSLHSQLQGLVTIP
;
A
#
# COMPACT_ATOMS: atom_id res chain seq x y z
N MET A 1 -25.02 44.70 48.65
CA MET A 1 -26.47 44.88 48.77
C MET A 1 -27.11 43.90 47.81
N THR A 2 -27.88 42.88 48.15
CA THR A 2 -28.46 42.30 49.38
C THR A 2 -29.18 41.05 48.83
N THR A 3 -28.79 39.80 49.18
CA THR A 3 -29.50 38.88 50.12
C THR A 3 -31.03 38.82 49.90
N ALA A 4 -31.74 37.69 49.80
CA ALA A 4 -31.58 36.37 50.42
C ALA A 4 -32.56 35.35 49.78
N GLU A 5 -32.31 34.04 49.98
CA GLU A 5 -33.30 32.94 49.86
C GLU A 5 -34.38 33.01 50.97
N PRO A 6 -35.48 32.25 50.87
CA PRO A 6 -35.51 30.97 51.59
C PRO A 6 -36.31 29.81 50.95
N GLN A 7 -36.01 28.62 51.49
CA GLN A 7 -36.51 27.27 51.20
C GLN A 7 -38.01 27.01 51.44
N THR A 8 -38.56 26.02 50.72
CA THR A 8 -39.24 24.77 51.20
C THR A 8 -40.48 24.33 50.38
N HIS A 9 -40.59 23.00 50.21
CA HIS A 9 -41.73 22.15 49.81
C HIS A 9 -41.86 21.61 48.35
N SER A 10 -41.72 20.28 48.28
CA SER A 10 -42.05 19.22 47.29
C SER A 10 -43.53 19.21 46.80
N PRO A 11 -44.03 18.38 45.82
CA PRO A 11 -43.51 17.07 45.32
C PRO A 11 -43.75 16.69 43.82
N SER A 12 -43.22 15.51 43.46
CA SER A 12 -43.66 14.56 42.40
C SER A 12 -43.28 14.80 40.92
N ALA A 13 -42.56 13.82 40.36
CA ALA A 13 -42.68 13.43 38.96
C ALA A 13 -42.24 11.97 38.80
N GLY A 14 -43.09 11.17 38.15
CA GLY A 14 -42.80 9.80 37.77
C GLY A 14 -42.19 9.67 36.38
N SER A 15 -41.61 8.48 36.18
CA SER A 15 -41.30 7.74 34.94
C SER A 15 -40.25 8.28 33.96
N GLY A 16 -39.17 7.49 33.80
CA GLY A 16 -38.72 7.05 32.48
C GLY A 16 -37.22 7.22 32.15
N LYS A 17 -36.46 6.12 32.31
CA LYS A 17 -35.27 5.67 31.55
C LYS A 17 -34.03 6.59 31.42
N ASP A 18 -32.91 6.15 31.99
CA ASP A 18 -31.74 5.70 31.21
C ASP A 18 -30.68 5.04 32.14
N ASP A 19 -30.43 3.75 31.90
CA ASP A 19 -29.39 2.93 32.53
C ASP A 19 -28.21 2.77 31.55
N GLN A 20 -27.05 3.33 31.90
CA GLN A 20 -25.74 2.82 31.48
C GLN A 20 -24.73 3.03 32.63
N LYS A 21 -24.72 2.13 33.60
CA LYS A 21 -23.57 1.94 34.50
C LYS A 21 -22.62 0.92 33.88
N SER A 22 -21.34 1.25 33.81
CA SER A 22 -20.30 0.36 33.27
C SER A 22 -20.10 -0.88 34.14
N ALA A 23 -19.76 -2.02 33.53
CA ALA A 23 -19.49 -3.30 34.21
C ALA A 23 -18.38 -3.23 35.29
N ALA A 24 -17.46 -2.26 35.18
CA ALA A 24 -16.40 -2.03 36.15
C ALA A 24 -16.91 -1.41 37.47
N THR A 25 -17.99 -0.62 37.41
CA THR A 25 -18.65 -0.04 38.58
C THR A 25 -19.41 -1.11 39.38
N LEU A 26 -20.00 -2.09 38.68
CA LEU A 26 -20.70 -3.23 39.30
C LEU A 26 -19.73 -4.16 40.06
N CYS A 27 -18.52 -4.37 39.55
CA CYS A 27 -17.51 -5.24 40.19
C CYS A 27 -16.94 -4.64 41.49
N ARG A 28 -16.83 -3.31 41.59
CA ARG A 28 -16.40 -2.65 42.84
C ARG A 28 -17.48 -2.65 43.92
N GLU A 29 -18.76 -2.59 43.54
CA GLU A 29 -19.86 -2.63 44.51
C GLU A 29 -20.13 -4.05 45.05
N LEU A 30 -19.74 -5.11 44.33
CA LEU A 30 -19.93 -6.52 44.71
C LEU A 30 -18.87 -7.09 45.68
N MET A 31 -17.73 -6.42 45.89
CA MET A 31 -16.63 -6.92 46.73
C MET A 31 -16.46 -6.12 48.02
N ARG A 32 -17.39 -6.25 48.97
CA ARG A 32 -17.18 -5.79 50.35
C ARG A 32 -16.92 -6.98 51.29
N PRO A 33 -15.83 -6.99 52.06
CA PRO A 33 -15.63 -8.00 53.09
C PRO A 33 -16.62 -7.74 54.24
N VAL A 34 -17.40 -8.75 54.61
CA VAL A 34 -18.23 -8.72 55.81
C VAL A 34 -17.42 -9.38 56.93
N GLY A 35 -17.18 -8.61 57.99
CA GLY A 35 -16.46 -9.08 59.16
C GLY A 35 -17.34 -9.86 60.13
N SER A 36 -16.66 -10.68 60.93
CA SER A 36 -17.04 -11.36 62.17
C SER A 36 -17.62 -12.78 62.07
N ASP A 37 -16.95 -13.67 62.82
CA ASP A 37 -17.25 -15.08 63.15
C ASP A 37 -16.80 -16.21 62.22
N ILE A 38 -15.62 -16.07 61.62
CA ILE A 38 -14.85 -17.23 61.13
C ILE A 38 -13.49 -17.23 61.85
N GLY A 39 -13.11 -18.37 62.44
CA GLY A 39 -11.97 -18.51 63.36
C GLY A 39 -10.63 -18.07 62.75
N GLN A 40 -9.64 -17.79 63.61
CA GLN A 40 -8.40 -17.05 63.33
C GLN A 40 -7.51 -17.51 62.15
N ASN A 41 -7.86 -18.55 61.39
CA ASN A 41 -7.17 -18.97 60.17
C ASN A 41 -8.10 -19.17 58.95
N GLN A 42 -9.32 -18.60 58.94
CA GLN A 42 -10.24 -18.72 57.80
C GLN A 42 -10.98 -17.39 57.56
N LYS A 43 -10.89 -16.85 56.34
CA LYS A 43 -11.75 -15.75 55.86
C LYS A 43 -12.74 -16.33 54.84
N GLY A 44 -14.03 -16.33 55.17
CA GLY A 44 -15.09 -16.72 54.24
C GLY A 44 -15.58 -15.52 53.41
N LEU A 45 -15.82 -15.73 52.12
CA LEU A 45 -16.38 -14.74 51.21
C LEU A 45 -17.77 -15.22 50.77
N THR A 46 -18.84 -14.48 51.09
CA THR A 46 -20.20 -14.79 50.62
C THR A 46 -20.51 -13.94 49.39
N LEU A 47 -20.77 -14.58 48.24
CA LEU A 47 -21.10 -13.88 47.00
C LEU A 47 -22.52 -14.26 46.53
N PRO A 48 -23.32 -13.31 46.02
CA PRO A 48 -24.60 -13.63 45.41
C PRO A 48 -24.39 -14.32 44.05
N ILE A 49 -25.14 -15.40 43.79
CA ILE A 49 -25.08 -16.17 42.55
C ILE A 49 -25.74 -15.36 41.41
N PRO A 50 -25.18 -15.36 40.18
CA PRO A 50 -25.84 -14.75 39.03
C PRO A 50 -27.17 -15.44 38.72
N GLU A 51 -28.23 -14.68 38.43
CA GLU A 51 -29.61 -15.18 38.12
C GLU A 51 -29.71 -16.14 36.91
N ARG A 52 -28.60 -16.44 36.21
CA ARG A 52 -28.58 -17.30 35.02
C ARG A 52 -27.41 -18.30 35.07
N LEU A 53 -27.75 -19.59 34.96
CA LEU A 53 -26.84 -20.74 34.90
C LEU A 53 -25.70 -20.65 33.86
N SER A 54 -25.78 -19.81 32.84
CA SER A 54 -24.72 -19.62 31.84
C SER A 54 -23.52 -18.80 32.34
N GLN A 55 -23.66 -18.09 33.47
CA GLN A 55 -22.60 -17.26 34.07
C GLN A 55 -21.86 -17.97 35.22
N LEU A 56 -22.31 -19.17 35.61
CA LEU A 56 -21.73 -19.94 36.73
C LEU A 56 -20.27 -20.32 36.49
N ASN A 57 -19.88 -20.72 35.27
CA ASN A 57 -18.48 -21.08 34.94
C ASN A 57 -17.53 -19.87 35.03
N LEU A 58 -18.00 -18.68 34.61
CA LEU A 58 -17.19 -17.46 34.67
C LEU A 58 -16.98 -17.02 36.12
N PHE A 59 -18.02 -17.17 36.94
CA PHE A 59 -17.99 -16.93 38.37
C PHE A 59 -17.07 -17.92 39.10
N TYR A 60 -17.08 -19.20 38.69
CA TYR A 60 -16.21 -20.25 39.22
C TYR A 60 -14.71 -19.98 38.96
N HIS A 61 -14.36 -19.56 37.75
CA HIS A 61 -12.99 -19.22 37.40
C HIS A 61 -12.47 -17.97 38.13
N ALA A 62 -13.34 -17.00 38.40
CA ALA A 62 -12.99 -15.83 39.19
C ALA A 62 -12.69 -16.19 40.66
N ILE A 63 -13.47 -17.11 41.25
CA ILE A 63 -13.27 -17.59 42.62
C ILE A 63 -11.98 -18.41 42.74
N LEU A 64 -11.70 -19.32 41.80
CA LEU A 64 -10.45 -20.09 41.76
C LEU A 64 -9.22 -19.18 41.60
N SER A 65 -9.30 -18.18 40.72
CA SER A 65 -8.19 -17.24 40.51
C SER A 65 -7.91 -16.40 41.76
N TRP A 66 -8.95 -15.99 42.48
CA TRP A 66 -8.81 -15.27 43.74
C TRP A 66 -8.26 -16.15 44.88
N ALA A 67 -8.72 -17.40 44.99
CA ALA A 67 -8.29 -18.34 46.02
C ALA A 67 -6.79 -18.71 45.87
N VAL A 68 -6.31 -18.91 44.64
CA VAL A 68 -4.89 -19.18 44.34
C VAL A 68 -4.00 -17.99 44.73
N VAL A 69 -4.44 -16.76 44.45
CA VAL A 69 -3.72 -15.53 44.81
C VAL A 69 -3.66 -15.34 46.33
N GLN A 70 -4.71 -15.68 47.08
CA GLN A 70 -4.71 -15.58 48.54
C GLN A 70 -3.86 -16.66 49.22
N ALA A 71 -3.90 -17.91 48.73
CA ALA A 71 -3.10 -19.01 49.29
C ALA A 71 -1.58 -18.77 49.18
N GLN A 72 -1.12 -18.15 48.09
CA GLN A 72 0.31 -17.92 47.83
C GLN A 72 0.88 -16.70 48.58
N TYR A 73 0.05 -15.73 48.96
CA TYR A 73 0.47 -14.51 49.67
C TYR A 73 0.19 -14.54 51.18
N GLU A 74 -0.89 -15.19 51.64
CA GLU A 74 -1.25 -15.28 53.07
C GLU A 74 -0.92 -16.65 53.72
N GLY A 75 -0.50 -17.66 52.94
CA GLY A 75 0.01 -18.94 53.45
C GLY A 75 -1.05 -19.87 54.06
N GLN A 76 -2.25 -19.94 53.47
CA GLN A 76 -3.35 -20.79 53.95
C GLN A 76 -3.60 -22.01 53.04
N ASP A 77 -3.72 -23.19 53.65
CA ASP A 77 -3.84 -24.49 52.93
C ASP A 77 -5.29 -24.89 52.58
N GLN A 78 -6.29 -24.18 53.12
CA GLN A 78 -7.72 -24.42 52.84
C GLN A 78 -8.49 -23.11 52.70
N VAL A 79 -9.35 -23.02 51.68
CA VAL A 79 -10.26 -21.89 51.47
C VAL A 79 -11.70 -22.40 51.39
N ILE A 80 -12.57 -21.89 52.27
CA ILE A 80 -13.98 -22.32 52.38
C ILE A 80 -14.88 -21.25 51.76
N PHE A 81 -15.82 -21.70 50.91
CA PHE A 81 -16.80 -20.83 50.26
C PHE A 81 -18.23 -21.32 50.51
N ASP A 82 -19.08 -20.43 51.04
CA ASP A 82 -20.50 -20.71 51.24
C ASP A 82 -21.32 -20.04 50.14
N ALA A 83 -22.08 -20.85 49.37
CA ALA A 83 -22.95 -20.38 48.29
C ALA A 83 -24.41 -20.73 48.58
N HIS A 84 -25.29 -19.73 48.55
CA HIS A 84 -26.73 -19.94 48.75
C HIS A 84 -27.42 -20.20 47.40
N ILE A 85 -27.95 -21.41 47.20
CA ILE A 85 -28.57 -21.85 45.94
C ILE A 85 -30.07 -22.12 46.19
N PRO A 86 -30.99 -21.54 45.41
CA PRO A 86 -32.43 -21.83 45.50
C PRO A 86 -32.71 -23.34 45.38
N ALA A 87 -33.64 -23.85 46.21
CA ALA A 87 -33.87 -25.29 46.38
C ALA A 87 -34.28 -26.02 45.07
N ASP A 88 -34.83 -25.30 44.10
CA ASP A 88 -35.24 -25.75 42.78
C ASP A 88 -34.08 -25.88 41.76
N GLU A 89 -32.95 -25.19 41.99
CA GLU A 89 -31.77 -25.24 41.12
C GLU A 89 -30.65 -26.16 41.63
N LEU A 90 -30.72 -26.55 42.91
CA LEU A 90 -29.77 -27.42 43.62
C LEU A 90 -29.41 -28.72 42.86
N PRO A 91 -30.36 -29.46 42.24
CA PRO A 91 -30.06 -30.72 41.54
C PRO A 91 -29.30 -30.54 40.21
N SER A 92 -29.39 -29.36 39.59
CA SER A 92 -28.71 -29.05 38.32
C SER A 92 -27.29 -28.50 38.57
N ALA A 93 -27.12 -27.74 39.65
CA ALA A 93 -25.83 -27.21 40.09
C ALA A 93 -24.89 -28.33 40.59
N THR A 94 -25.39 -29.25 41.43
CA THR A 94 -24.60 -30.39 41.94
C THR A 94 -24.14 -31.35 40.84
N LYS A 95 -24.88 -31.47 39.73
CA LYS A 95 -24.55 -32.36 38.60
C LYS A 95 -23.45 -31.81 37.67
N LYS A 96 -23.03 -30.56 37.86
CA LYS A 96 -22.01 -29.84 37.05
C LYS A 96 -20.70 -29.55 37.80
N LEU A 97 -20.62 -29.88 39.08
CA LEU A 97 -19.38 -29.78 39.86
C LEU A 97 -18.52 -31.00 39.53
N ASP A 98 -17.35 -30.79 38.91
CA ASP A 98 -16.41 -31.83 38.49
C ASP A 98 -15.86 -32.66 39.69
N GLU A 99 -15.40 -33.88 39.38
CA GLU A 99 -14.78 -34.85 40.30
C GLU A 99 -13.50 -34.28 40.95
N GLY A 100 -13.64 -33.56 42.07
CA GLY A 100 -12.49 -33.06 42.83
C GLY A 100 -12.79 -32.08 43.97
N ILE A 101 -14.06 -31.70 44.18
CA ILE A 101 -14.44 -30.65 45.14
C ILE A 101 -15.44 -31.23 46.14
N GLU A 102 -15.04 -31.31 47.41
CA GLU A 102 -15.91 -31.75 48.49
C GLU A 102 -16.94 -30.66 48.79
N HIS A 103 -18.17 -31.08 49.06
CA HIS A 103 -19.27 -30.16 49.36
C HIS A 103 -20.22 -30.74 50.40
N GLU A 104 -20.72 -29.89 51.30
CA GLU A 104 -21.83 -30.23 52.21
C GLU A 104 -23.09 -29.46 51.82
N LEU A 105 -24.20 -30.18 51.90
CA LEU A 105 -25.55 -29.66 51.65
C LEU A 105 -26.25 -29.44 52.98
N SER A 106 -26.57 -28.18 53.29
CA SER A 106 -27.39 -27.82 54.45
C SER A 106 -28.50 -26.86 54.02
N GLY A 107 -29.70 -27.40 53.79
CA GLY A 107 -30.86 -26.64 53.32
C GLY A 107 -30.68 -26.09 51.91
N SER A 108 -30.93 -24.78 51.71
CA SER A 108 -30.73 -24.05 50.44
C SER A 108 -29.31 -23.47 50.30
N THR A 109 -28.33 -24.03 51.03
CA THR A 109 -26.94 -23.60 50.98
C THR A 109 -26.06 -24.78 50.61
N ILE A 110 -25.19 -24.59 49.62
CA ILE A 110 -24.06 -25.47 49.34
C ILE A 110 -22.81 -24.80 49.87
N SER A 111 -22.14 -25.47 50.79
CA SER A 111 -20.80 -25.11 51.22
C SER A 111 -19.81 -25.91 50.38
N LEU A 112 -18.95 -25.21 49.63
CA LEU A 112 -17.90 -25.80 48.81
C LEU A 112 -16.59 -25.73 49.58
N TYR A 113 -15.94 -26.88 49.74
CA TYR A 113 -14.63 -27.00 50.35
C TYR A 113 -13.58 -27.19 49.25
N LEU A 114 -12.72 -26.18 49.10
CA LEU A 114 -11.58 -26.23 48.20
C LEU A 114 -10.32 -26.45 49.03
N GLU A 115 -9.86 -27.70 49.03
CA GLU A 115 -8.58 -28.08 49.63
C GLU A 115 -7.47 -27.94 48.60
N MET A 116 -6.52 -27.04 48.86
CA MET A 116 -5.45 -26.71 47.92
C MET A 116 -4.34 -27.75 48.04
N ARG A 117 -4.27 -28.70 47.09
CA ARG A 117 -3.15 -29.65 46.99
C ARG A 117 -1.92 -28.96 46.40
N PRO A 118 -0.69 -29.25 46.88
CA PRO A 118 0.54 -28.65 46.38
C PRO A 118 0.75 -28.80 44.87
N GLU A 119 0.20 -29.84 44.25
CA GLU A 119 0.29 -30.07 42.81
C GLU A 119 -0.45 -29.01 41.96
N MET A 120 -1.46 -28.33 42.53
CA MET A 120 -2.19 -27.24 41.86
C MET A 120 -1.42 -25.91 41.87
N ILE A 121 -0.35 -25.80 42.67
CA ILE A 121 0.54 -24.63 42.77
C ILE A 121 1.78 -24.90 41.91
N THR A 122 1.58 -25.28 40.65
CA THR A 122 2.66 -25.41 39.67
C THR A 122 2.64 -24.22 38.70
N SER A 123 3.82 -23.82 38.23
CA SER A 123 4.04 -22.62 37.40
C SER A 123 3.21 -22.56 36.10
N GLU A 124 2.65 -23.68 35.64
CA GLU A 124 1.78 -23.74 34.46
C GLU A 124 0.40 -23.10 34.71
N ALA A 125 -0.14 -23.11 35.93
CA ALA A 125 -1.43 -22.45 36.22
C ALA A 125 -1.30 -20.92 36.23
N PHE A 126 -0.14 -20.41 36.62
CA PHE A 126 0.17 -18.97 36.64
C PHE A 126 0.36 -18.41 35.23
N MET A 127 0.97 -19.19 34.32
CA MET A 127 1.13 -18.79 32.92
C MET A 127 -0.20 -18.49 32.23
N HIS A 128 -1.30 -19.16 32.60
CA HIS A 128 -2.61 -18.91 31.97
C HIS A 128 -3.30 -17.62 32.45
N VAL A 129 -2.90 -17.03 33.57
CA VAL A 129 -3.41 -15.72 34.03
C VAL A 129 -2.48 -14.58 33.59
N GLU A 130 -1.17 -14.79 33.59
CA GLU A 130 -0.18 -13.83 33.05
C GLU A 130 -0.24 -13.67 31.52
N GLN A 131 -0.62 -14.71 30.76
CA GLN A 131 -0.70 -14.63 29.29
C GLN A 131 -1.95 -13.94 28.73
N ARG A 132 -2.82 -13.35 29.56
CA ARG A 132 -4.08 -12.76 29.07
C ARG A 132 -4.02 -11.31 28.56
N VAL A 133 -2.84 -10.67 28.49
CA VAL A 133 -2.69 -9.32 27.86
C VAL A 133 -1.43 -9.17 27.00
N THR A 134 -0.82 -10.27 26.55
CA THR A 134 0.29 -10.26 25.60
C THR A 134 -0.14 -10.95 24.31
N ALA A 135 -0.59 -10.18 23.33
CA ALA A 135 -0.67 -10.66 21.95
C ALA A 135 0.73 -10.63 21.34
N SER A 136 1.59 -11.55 21.76
CA SER A 136 2.83 -11.91 21.06
C SER A 136 2.78 -13.39 20.76
N SER A 137 2.85 -13.73 19.47
CA SER A 137 2.81 -15.09 18.96
C SER A 137 4.01 -15.91 19.47
N GLN A 138 3.81 -16.81 20.43
CA GLN A 138 4.76 -17.88 20.71
C GLN A 138 4.53 -19.03 19.73
N MET A 139 5.55 -19.35 18.93
CA MET A 139 5.65 -20.60 18.16
C MET A 139 6.79 -21.42 18.77
N GLU A 140 6.48 -22.58 19.35
CA GLU A 140 7.44 -23.66 19.59
C GLU A 140 7.01 -24.88 18.76
N ASN A 141 7.95 -25.43 18.00
CA ASN A 141 7.83 -26.68 17.22
C ASN A 141 6.67 -26.77 16.22
N GLY A 142 6.14 -25.65 15.73
CA GLY A 142 5.14 -25.67 14.65
C GLY A 142 3.75 -26.17 15.05
N SER A 143 3.44 -26.24 16.35
CA SER A 143 2.12 -26.66 16.87
C SER A 143 1.55 -25.64 17.87
N LEU A 144 0.31 -25.18 17.64
CA LEU A 144 -0.45 -24.32 18.56
C LEU A 144 -1.00 -25.15 19.73
N LYS A 145 -0.62 -24.83 20.98
CA LYS A 145 -1.31 -25.35 22.17
C LYS A 145 -2.57 -24.52 22.48
N GLN A 146 -3.58 -25.25 22.94
CA GLN A 146 -4.99 -24.88 23.15
C GLN A 146 -5.17 -23.62 24.02
N PHE A 147 -5.94 -22.62 23.54
CA PHE A 147 -6.44 -21.51 24.38
C PHE A 147 -7.94 -21.71 24.67
N SER A 148 -8.30 -21.77 25.96
CA SER A 148 -9.69 -21.81 26.40
C SER A 148 -10.29 -20.39 26.43
N SER A 149 -11.26 -20.19 25.52
CA SER A 149 -12.27 -19.12 25.50
C SER A 149 -11.77 -17.69 25.81
N ALA A 150 -11.31 -16.98 24.77
CA ALA A 150 -11.36 -15.52 24.68
C ALA A 150 -11.36 -15.10 23.20
N LYS A 151 -12.14 -14.07 22.85
CA LYS A 151 -12.22 -13.51 21.48
C LYS A 151 -10.84 -12.92 21.10
N THR A 152 -10.19 -13.47 20.08
CA THR A 152 -8.93 -12.96 19.52
C THR A 152 -9.19 -12.45 18.10
N VAL A 153 -8.87 -11.17 17.85
CA VAL A 153 -8.90 -10.56 16.50
C VAL A 153 -7.45 -10.44 16.02
N LEU A 154 -7.12 -11.13 14.92
CA LEU A 154 -5.80 -11.03 14.26
C LEU A 154 -5.86 -9.98 13.13
N TRP A 155 -4.73 -9.33 12.85
CA TRP A 155 -4.56 -8.34 11.79
C TRP A 155 -3.36 -8.74 10.93
N LEU A 156 -3.50 -8.71 9.59
CA LEU A 156 -2.38 -8.70 8.65
C LEU A 156 -2.49 -7.36 7.92
N ASP A 157 -1.39 -6.62 7.87
CA ASP A 157 -1.30 -5.22 7.41
C ASP A 157 -1.88 -4.15 8.35
N ASN A 158 -0.99 -3.60 9.18
CA ASN A 158 -1.00 -2.19 9.58
C ASN A 158 -2.38 -1.60 9.94
N GLY A 159 -3.17 -2.32 10.76
CA GLY A 159 -4.40 -1.82 11.38
C GLY A 159 -5.55 -1.44 10.45
N LYS A 160 -5.57 -1.86 9.17
CA LYS A 160 -6.59 -1.39 8.20
C LYS A 160 -7.74 -2.37 7.92
N THR A 161 -7.66 -3.64 8.29
CA THR A 161 -8.76 -4.60 8.06
C THR A 161 -8.75 -5.73 9.11
N PRO A 162 -9.84 -5.93 9.88
CA PRO A 162 -9.91 -7.02 10.85
C PRO A 162 -9.99 -8.37 10.11
N ILE A 163 -9.15 -9.35 10.45
CA ILE A 163 -9.12 -10.62 9.70
C ILE A 163 -10.27 -11.53 10.06
N CYS A 164 -10.67 -11.66 11.32
CA CYS A 164 -11.76 -12.53 11.73
C CYS A 164 -12.19 -12.32 13.18
N GLU A 165 -13.49 -12.47 13.47
CA GLU A 165 -13.90 -13.16 14.70
C GLU A 165 -13.58 -14.66 14.52
N ALA A 166 -12.39 -15.09 14.93
CA ALA A 166 -12.05 -16.51 14.88
C ALA A 166 -12.90 -17.26 15.90
N ASN A 167 -13.78 -18.13 15.44
CA ASN A 167 -14.44 -19.12 16.29
C ASN A 167 -13.35 -20.04 16.86
N THR A 168 -13.27 -20.16 18.17
CA THR A 168 -12.29 -20.99 18.91
C THR A 168 -12.35 -22.49 18.57
N SER A 169 -13.27 -22.92 17.69
CA SER A 169 -13.43 -24.30 17.24
C SER A 169 -12.42 -24.76 16.18
N LEU A 170 -11.66 -23.85 15.54
CA LEU A 170 -10.61 -24.22 14.57
C LEU A 170 -9.27 -24.63 15.21
N PHE A 171 -9.07 -24.35 16.51
CA PHE A 171 -7.83 -24.68 17.25
C PHE A 171 -7.80 -26.12 17.80
N GLY A 172 -8.61 -27.03 17.23
CA GLY A 172 -8.69 -28.44 17.63
C GLY A 172 -7.70 -29.39 16.94
N LYS A 173 -6.83 -28.91 16.02
CA LYS A 173 -5.84 -29.73 15.31
C LYS A 173 -4.45 -29.08 15.38
N SER A 174 -3.47 -29.81 15.91
CA SER A 174 -2.21 -29.27 16.45
C SER A 174 -1.06 -29.06 15.45
N GLU A 175 -1.30 -28.84 14.15
CA GLU A 175 -0.20 -28.77 13.14
C GLU A 175 -0.32 -27.67 12.07
N SER A 176 -1.22 -26.68 12.21
CA SER A 176 -1.45 -25.66 11.17
C SER A 176 -0.41 -24.51 11.20
N ARG A 177 0.21 -24.18 10.05
CA ARG A 177 1.13 -23.05 9.86
C ARG A 177 0.37 -21.71 9.79
N ILE A 178 1.04 -20.57 10.04
CA ILE A 178 0.44 -19.22 9.88
C ILE A 178 -0.09 -18.99 8.45
N GLY A 179 0.60 -19.54 7.44
CA GLY A 179 0.14 -19.53 6.05
C GLY A 179 -1.17 -20.29 5.81
N ASP A 180 -1.50 -21.24 6.69
CA ASP A 180 -2.72 -22.05 6.64
C ASP A 180 -3.91 -21.35 7.32
N ILE A 181 -3.68 -20.19 7.96
CA ILE A 181 -4.74 -19.36 8.52
C ILE A 181 -5.54 -18.77 7.35
N MET A 182 -6.82 -19.14 7.30
CA MET A 182 -7.76 -18.55 6.34
C MET A 182 -7.86 -17.05 6.61
N THR A 183 -7.57 -16.26 5.59
CA THR A 183 -7.67 -14.80 5.62
C THR A 183 -9.11 -14.34 5.79
N ILE A 184 -10.09 -15.16 5.43
CA ILE A 184 -11.50 -14.80 5.49
C ILE A 184 -12.17 -15.22 6.81
N ASN A 185 -12.84 -14.22 7.37
CA ASN A 185 -14.00 -14.26 8.24
C ASN A 185 -14.92 -15.48 8.30
N PRO A 186 -15.29 -16.15 9.41
CA PRO A 186 -16.49 -17.00 9.39
C PRO A 186 -17.78 -16.22 9.09
N LEU A 187 -17.90 -14.95 9.53
CA LEU A 187 -19.05 -14.10 9.20
C LEU A 187 -18.98 -13.62 7.75
N ASP A 188 -17.84 -13.09 7.30
CA ASP A 188 -17.64 -12.69 5.90
C ASP A 188 -17.84 -13.88 4.96
N TRP A 189 -17.35 -15.06 5.34
CA TRP A 189 -17.52 -16.28 4.58
C TRP A 189 -18.99 -16.66 4.48
N LYS A 190 -19.71 -16.65 5.60
CA LYS A 190 -21.15 -16.90 5.62
C LYS A 190 -21.90 -15.88 4.77
N GLU A 191 -21.52 -14.61 4.84
CA GLU A 191 -22.11 -13.54 4.03
C GLU A 191 -21.82 -13.73 2.54
N LEU A 192 -20.59 -14.09 2.14
CA LEU A 192 -20.26 -14.45 0.77
C LEU A 192 -21.02 -15.68 0.29
N GLN A 193 -21.18 -16.70 1.14
CA GLN A 193 -21.97 -17.88 0.85
C GLN A 193 -23.44 -17.55 0.65
N GLU A 194 -24.03 -16.70 1.50
CA GLU A 194 -25.42 -16.26 1.39
C GLU A 194 -25.63 -15.44 0.11
N ARG A 195 -24.77 -14.45 -0.15
CA ARG A 195 -24.81 -13.59 -1.35
C ARG A 195 -24.66 -14.38 -2.64
N ASN A 196 -23.68 -15.28 -2.68
CA ASN A 196 -23.36 -16.08 -3.87
C ASN A 196 -23.99 -17.48 -3.83
N SER A 197 -24.99 -17.72 -2.98
CA SER A 197 -25.62 -19.04 -2.79
C SER A 197 -26.26 -19.58 -4.08
N LYS A 198 -26.82 -18.68 -4.89
CA LYS A 198 -27.39 -19.03 -6.19
C LYS A 198 -26.28 -19.08 -7.24
N ALA A 199 -26.20 -20.19 -7.95
CA ALA A 199 -25.33 -20.30 -9.10
C ALA A 199 -25.72 -19.25 -10.16
N PRO A 200 -24.74 -18.62 -10.84
CA PRO A 200 -24.99 -17.73 -11.97
C PRO A 200 -25.92 -18.37 -13.01
N PRO A 201 -26.84 -17.61 -13.61
CA PRO A 201 -27.82 -18.14 -14.54
C PRO A 201 -27.14 -18.72 -15.78
N ARG A 202 -27.63 -19.88 -16.24
CA ARG A 202 -27.17 -20.56 -17.46
C ARG A 202 -28.27 -20.53 -18.50
N VAL A 203 -27.92 -20.11 -19.72
CA VAL A 203 -28.83 -20.11 -20.87
C VAL A 203 -28.18 -20.90 -22.01
N ASP A 204 -28.75 -22.07 -22.30
CA ASP A 204 -28.30 -22.97 -23.37
C ASP A 204 -29.08 -22.72 -24.68
N GLU A 205 -28.90 -21.52 -25.26
CA GLU A 205 -29.54 -21.12 -26.51
C GLU A 205 -28.50 -20.58 -27.51
N CYS A 206 -28.70 -20.88 -28.79
CA CYS A 206 -27.90 -20.30 -29.86
C CYS A 206 -28.44 -18.91 -30.24
N VAL A 207 -27.55 -17.91 -30.23
CA VAL A 207 -27.91 -16.50 -30.47
C VAL A 207 -28.65 -16.28 -31.80
N HIS A 208 -28.23 -16.97 -32.87
CA HIS A 208 -28.87 -16.85 -34.18
C HIS A 208 -30.28 -17.44 -34.21
N ASP A 209 -30.58 -18.44 -33.36
CA ASP A 209 -31.94 -18.99 -33.24
C ASP A 209 -32.89 -18.00 -32.58
N VAL A 210 -32.44 -17.33 -31.52
CA VAL A 210 -33.21 -16.26 -30.84
C VAL A 210 -33.49 -15.12 -31.82
N ILE A 211 -32.48 -14.68 -32.59
CA ILE A 211 -32.66 -13.63 -33.60
C ILE A 211 -33.61 -14.10 -34.70
N ARG A 212 -33.48 -15.34 -35.18
CA ARG A 212 -34.36 -15.93 -36.20
C ARG A 212 -35.81 -15.98 -35.72
N GLU A 213 -36.05 -16.33 -34.45
CA GLU A 213 -37.39 -16.32 -33.86
C GLU A 213 -37.99 -14.90 -33.87
N ARG A 214 -37.20 -13.88 -33.51
CA ARG A 214 -37.63 -12.48 -33.65
C ARG A 214 -37.93 -12.10 -35.09
N CYS A 215 -37.12 -12.57 -36.04
CA CYS A 215 -37.36 -12.31 -37.45
C CYS A 215 -38.74 -12.81 -37.91
N LEU A 216 -39.16 -13.98 -37.40
CA LEU A 216 -40.45 -14.59 -37.72
C LEU A 216 -41.61 -13.95 -36.96
N GLN A 217 -41.40 -13.48 -35.73
CA GLN A 217 -42.44 -12.86 -34.90
C GLN A 217 -42.79 -11.44 -35.34
N GLN A 218 -41.84 -10.67 -35.88
CA GLN A 218 -42.03 -9.26 -36.26
C GLN A 218 -41.37 -8.92 -37.61
N PRO A 219 -41.79 -9.56 -38.71
CA PRO A 219 -41.10 -9.49 -40.00
C PRO A 219 -40.97 -8.07 -40.56
N HIS A 220 -41.99 -7.22 -40.36
CA HIS A 220 -42.06 -5.87 -40.90
C HIS A 220 -41.43 -4.80 -39.99
N ALA A 221 -40.98 -5.16 -38.78
CA ALA A 221 -40.29 -4.23 -37.90
C ALA A 221 -38.88 -3.94 -38.44
N LEU A 222 -38.38 -2.72 -38.20
CA LEU A 222 -37.00 -2.35 -38.55
C LEU A 222 -36.00 -3.07 -37.65
N ALA A 223 -35.11 -3.84 -38.25
CA ALA A 223 -33.97 -4.44 -37.56
C ALA A 223 -32.76 -3.51 -37.55
N ILE A 224 -32.52 -2.81 -38.67
CA ILE A 224 -31.36 -1.94 -38.85
C ILE A 224 -31.82 -0.65 -39.54
N CYS A 225 -31.42 0.49 -38.98
CA CYS A 225 -31.55 1.80 -39.59
C CYS A 225 -30.12 2.33 -39.78
N SER A 226 -29.62 2.29 -41.02
CA SER A 226 -28.26 2.68 -41.36
C SER A 226 -28.24 3.92 -42.25
N HIS A 227 -27.08 4.56 -42.35
CA HIS A 227 -26.88 5.66 -43.28
C HIS A 227 -27.03 5.27 -44.77
N GLU A 228 -26.95 3.98 -45.09
CA GLU A 228 -27.11 3.44 -46.45
C GLU A 228 -28.53 2.94 -46.74
N GLY A 229 -29.42 2.92 -45.73
CA GLY A 229 -30.79 2.41 -45.86
C GLY A 229 -31.31 1.68 -44.62
N GLU A 230 -32.57 1.26 -44.71
CA GLU A 230 -33.30 0.56 -43.67
C GLU A 230 -33.53 -0.90 -44.05
N ILE A 231 -33.36 -1.81 -43.09
CA ILE A 231 -33.55 -3.26 -43.26
C ILE A 231 -34.57 -3.73 -42.23
N THR A 232 -35.62 -4.41 -42.71
CA THR A 232 -36.58 -5.08 -41.83
C THR A 232 -36.03 -6.41 -41.31
N TYR A 233 -36.65 -6.96 -40.27
CA TYR A 233 -36.33 -8.28 -39.76
C TYR A 233 -36.52 -9.40 -40.82
N GLN A 234 -37.49 -9.25 -41.73
CA GLN A 234 -37.67 -10.16 -42.85
C GLN A 234 -36.54 -10.07 -43.88
N ASP A 235 -36.12 -8.85 -44.21
CA ASP A 235 -35.00 -8.60 -45.14
C ASP A 235 -33.70 -9.16 -44.55
N LEU A 236 -33.45 -8.89 -43.28
CA LEU A 236 -32.27 -9.40 -42.55
C LEU A 236 -32.19 -10.92 -42.61
N LEU A 237 -33.29 -11.62 -42.29
CA LEU A 237 -33.32 -13.08 -42.34
C LEU A 237 -33.09 -13.61 -43.77
N THR A 238 -33.68 -12.96 -44.77
CA THR A 238 -33.57 -13.36 -46.18
C THR A 238 -32.13 -13.22 -46.67
N LEU A 239 -31.53 -12.05 -46.47
CA LEU A 239 -30.16 -11.75 -46.90
C LEU A 239 -29.14 -12.59 -46.12
N ALA A 240 -29.29 -12.73 -44.80
CA ALA A 240 -28.41 -13.56 -43.98
C ALA A 240 -28.48 -15.04 -44.38
N SER A 241 -29.67 -15.53 -44.80
CA SER A 241 -29.83 -16.89 -45.31
C SER A 241 -29.10 -17.11 -46.65
N LEU A 242 -28.94 -16.07 -47.48
CA LEU A 242 -28.15 -16.15 -48.71
C LEU A 242 -26.65 -16.19 -48.39
N VAL A 243 -26.19 -15.33 -47.48
CA VAL A 243 -24.81 -15.36 -46.99
C VAL A 243 -24.48 -16.72 -46.36
N ALA A 244 -25.37 -17.26 -45.52
CA ALA A 244 -25.16 -18.55 -44.88
C ALA A 244 -24.97 -19.69 -45.91
N ARG A 245 -25.79 -19.71 -46.97
CA ARG A 245 -25.66 -20.66 -48.08
C ARG A 245 -24.34 -20.51 -48.82
N ALA A 246 -23.96 -19.27 -49.16
CA ALA A 246 -22.71 -18.98 -49.86
C ALA A 246 -21.48 -19.40 -49.04
N LEU A 247 -21.54 -19.32 -47.71
CA LEU A 247 -20.47 -19.74 -46.80
C LEU A 247 -20.40 -21.25 -46.61
N GLN A 248 -21.54 -21.94 -46.54
CA GLN A 248 -21.55 -23.40 -46.50
C GLN A 248 -20.91 -24.01 -47.77
N ASN A 249 -21.11 -23.39 -48.94
CA ASN A 249 -20.45 -23.80 -50.18
C ASN A 249 -18.91 -23.68 -50.10
N ARG A 250 -18.41 -22.79 -49.24
CA ARG A 250 -16.99 -22.56 -48.98
C ARG A 250 -16.46 -23.35 -47.78
N GLY A 251 -17.26 -24.31 -47.30
CA GLY A 251 -16.88 -25.22 -46.22
C GLY A 251 -16.84 -24.57 -44.84
N VAL A 252 -17.59 -23.49 -44.62
CA VAL A 252 -17.79 -22.90 -43.28
C VAL A 252 -18.77 -23.76 -42.48
N GLY A 253 -18.43 -24.02 -41.22
CA GLY A 253 -19.26 -24.72 -40.24
C GLY A 253 -18.69 -24.57 -38.82
N PRO A 254 -19.20 -25.34 -37.84
CA PRO A 254 -18.76 -25.28 -36.45
C PRO A 254 -17.23 -25.34 -36.30
N GLY A 255 -16.67 -24.43 -35.50
CA GLY A 255 -15.22 -24.33 -35.27
C GLY A 255 -14.44 -23.55 -36.33
N THR A 256 -15.08 -23.07 -37.39
CA THR A 256 -14.44 -22.22 -38.41
C THR A 256 -14.63 -20.74 -38.07
N PHE A 257 -13.54 -19.95 -38.07
CA PHE A 257 -13.61 -18.50 -37.93
C PHE A 257 -13.66 -17.81 -39.30
N VAL A 258 -14.57 -16.86 -39.45
CA VAL A 258 -14.78 -16.06 -40.66
C VAL A 258 -14.54 -14.59 -40.34
N PRO A 259 -13.45 -13.97 -40.85
CA PRO A 259 -13.22 -12.55 -40.68
C PRO A 259 -14.19 -11.72 -41.52
N LEU A 260 -14.65 -10.62 -40.95
CA LEU A 260 -15.61 -9.70 -41.54
C LEU A 260 -14.93 -8.33 -41.69
N CYS A 261 -14.46 -8.03 -42.90
CA CYS A 261 -13.74 -6.80 -43.25
C CYS A 261 -14.70 -5.76 -43.84
N PHE A 262 -15.51 -5.17 -42.96
CA PHE A 262 -16.54 -4.20 -43.33
C PHE A 262 -16.32 -2.84 -42.68
N PRO A 263 -16.54 -1.74 -43.40
CA PRO A 263 -16.85 -0.45 -42.80
C PRO A 263 -18.25 -0.51 -42.14
N LYS A 264 -18.67 0.56 -41.47
CA LYS A 264 -19.97 0.61 -40.76
C LYS A 264 -21.17 0.59 -41.70
N THR A 265 -21.65 -0.59 -42.08
CA THR A 265 -22.80 -0.78 -42.99
C THR A 265 -23.84 -1.73 -42.40
N HIS A 266 -25.03 -1.77 -43.00
CA HIS A 266 -26.02 -2.80 -42.68
C HIS A 266 -25.55 -4.20 -43.15
N TRP A 267 -24.75 -4.28 -44.22
CA TRP A 267 -24.17 -5.54 -44.72
C TRP A 267 -23.26 -6.26 -43.73
N ALA A 268 -22.58 -5.51 -42.85
CA ALA A 268 -21.82 -6.09 -41.75
C ALA A 268 -22.72 -6.94 -40.83
N MET A 269 -23.94 -6.46 -40.54
CA MET A 269 -24.89 -7.14 -39.66
C MET A 269 -25.54 -8.35 -40.33
N VAL A 270 -25.86 -8.21 -41.62
CA VAL A 270 -26.31 -9.33 -42.48
C VAL A 270 -25.25 -10.44 -42.45
N SER A 271 -23.97 -10.08 -42.58
CA SER A 271 -22.85 -11.02 -42.57
C SER A 271 -22.64 -11.68 -41.21
N VAL A 272 -22.75 -10.91 -40.10
CA VAL A 272 -22.72 -11.45 -38.73
C VAL A 272 -23.76 -12.55 -38.55
N LEU A 273 -25.02 -12.28 -38.91
CA LEU A 273 -26.09 -13.28 -38.81
C LEU A 273 -25.87 -14.46 -39.76
N GLY A 274 -25.45 -14.19 -41.00
CA GLY A 274 -25.18 -15.22 -42.01
C GLY A 274 -24.07 -16.20 -41.62
N VAL A 275 -22.97 -15.72 -41.02
CA VAL A 275 -21.89 -16.58 -40.51
C VAL A 275 -22.40 -17.50 -39.40
N MET A 276 -23.14 -16.95 -38.42
CA MET A 276 -23.71 -17.76 -37.34
C MET A 276 -24.69 -18.81 -37.87
N MET A 277 -25.54 -18.45 -38.85
CA MET A 277 -26.48 -19.37 -39.51
C MET A 277 -25.78 -20.44 -40.36
N ALA A 278 -24.60 -20.16 -40.91
CA ALA A 278 -23.74 -21.17 -41.54
C ALA A 278 -23.07 -22.10 -40.53
N GLY A 279 -23.08 -21.74 -39.24
CA GLY A 279 -22.46 -22.44 -38.13
C GLY A 279 -21.02 -22.02 -37.84
N GLY A 280 -20.50 -20.99 -38.52
CA GLY A 280 -19.19 -20.44 -38.23
C GLY A 280 -19.20 -19.46 -37.06
N ALA A 281 -18.01 -19.20 -36.51
CA ALA A 281 -17.75 -18.07 -35.64
C ALA A 281 -17.24 -16.89 -36.47
N PHE A 282 -17.54 -15.65 -36.08
CA PHE A 282 -17.07 -14.48 -36.83
C PHE A 282 -16.04 -13.65 -36.05
N VAL A 283 -15.23 -12.89 -36.78
CA VAL A 283 -14.33 -11.87 -36.21
C VAL A 283 -14.55 -10.58 -36.96
N LEU A 284 -15.05 -9.54 -36.28
CA LEU A 284 -15.17 -8.22 -36.91
C LEU A 284 -13.79 -7.57 -37.00
N LEU A 285 -13.38 -7.21 -38.21
CA LEU A 285 -12.13 -6.51 -38.47
C LEU A 285 -12.38 -5.02 -38.63
N GLU A 286 -11.54 -4.21 -37.99
CA GLU A 286 -11.60 -2.76 -38.13
C GLU A 286 -10.77 -2.34 -39.35
N THR A 287 -11.44 -1.82 -40.38
CA THR A 287 -10.82 -1.50 -41.68
C THR A 287 -9.79 -0.38 -41.60
N ALA A 288 -9.86 0.46 -40.55
CA ALA A 288 -8.84 1.47 -40.27
C ALA A 288 -7.51 0.88 -39.75
N TYR A 289 -7.47 -0.39 -39.34
CA TYR A 289 -6.26 -1.05 -38.81
C TYR A 289 -5.18 -1.17 -39.89
N PRO A 290 -3.89 -0.92 -39.55
CA PRO A 290 -2.80 -1.17 -40.48
C PRO A 290 -2.87 -2.60 -41.01
N LEU A 291 -2.59 -2.78 -42.31
CA LEU A 291 -2.65 -4.07 -42.99
C LEU A 291 -1.88 -5.16 -42.20
N ALA A 292 -0.67 -4.86 -41.74
CA ALA A 292 0.16 -5.80 -40.96
C ALA A 292 -0.57 -6.34 -39.70
N ARG A 293 -1.39 -5.52 -39.04
CA ARG A 293 -2.17 -5.94 -37.87
C ARG A 293 -3.31 -6.87 -38.26
N LEU A 294 -4.00 -6.56 -39.37
CA LEU A 294 -5.08 -7.40 -39.88
C LEU A 294 -4.55 -8.74 -40.39
N VAL A 295 -3.41 -8.74 -41.08
CA VAL A 295 -2.70 -9.95 -41.50
C VAL A 295 -2.32 -10.79 -40.28
N GLY A 296 -1.71 -10.22 -39.24
CA GLY A 296 -1.36 -10.99 -38.03
C GLY A 296 -2.57 -11.61 -37.29
N ILE A 297 -3.73 -10.93 -37.31
CA ILE A 297 -4.99 -11.51 -36.81
C ILE A 297 -5.39 -12.71 -37.68
N CYS A 298 -5.37 -12.57 -39.00
CA CYS A 298 -5.73 -13.63 -39.94
C CYS A 298 -4.73 -14.81 -39.94
N GLU A 299 -3.44 -14.57 -39.72
CA GLU A 299 -2.44 -15.63 -39.52
C GLU A 299 -2.79 -16.49 -38.31
N THR A 300 -3.32 -15.89 -37.24
CA THR A 300 -3.78 -16.65 -36.07
C THR A 300 -5.07 -17.43 -36.37
N LEU A 301 -6.01 -16.82 -37.11
CA LEU A 301 -7.31 -17.40 -37.43
C LEU A 301 -7.24 -18.51 -38.50
N GLU A 302 -6.27 -18.43 -39.42
CA GLU A 302 -6.17 -19.26 -40.63
C GLU A 302 -7.51 -19.34 -41.41
N PRO A 303 -8.10 -18.18 -41.79
CA PRO A 303 -9.43 -18.14 -42.35
C PRO A 303 -9.46 -18.73 -43.78
N ARG A 304 -10.52 -19.46 -44.10
CA ARG A 304 -10.77 -19.96 -45.46
C ARG A 304 -11.34 -18.87 -46.39
N VAL A 305 -12.24 -18.06 -45.84
CA VAL A 305 -12.95 -17.02 -46.56
C VAL A 305 -13.04 -15.78 -45.67
N VAL A 306 -12.89 -14.61 -46.27
CA VAL A 306 -13.18 -13.30 -45.67
C VAL A 306 -14.39 -12.68 -46.36
N LEU A 307 -15.25 -12.01 -45.60
CA LEU A 307 -16.37 -11.26 -46.17
C LEU A 307 -16.06 -9.77 -46.15
N CYS A 308 -16.45 -9.07 -47.21
CA CYS A 308 -16.24 -7.63 -47.32
C CYS A 308 -17.31 -6.98 -48.20
N VAL A 309 -17.23 -5.66 -48.36
CA VAL A 309 -17.93 -4.93 -49.44
C VAL A 309 -16.95 -4.64 -50.58
N SER A 310 -17.44 -4.23 -51.75
CA SER A 310 -16.57 -3.92 -52.92
C SER A 310 -15.43 -2.97 -52.57
N ARG A 311 -15.71 -1.91 -51.80
CA ARG A 311 -14.72 -0.89 -51.42
C ARG A 311 -13.62 -1.41 -50.48
N THR A 312 -13.79 -2.56 -49.84
CA THR A 312 -12.78 -3.18 -48.97
C THR A 312 -12.23 -4.49 -49.55
N SER A 313 -12.54 -4.80 -50.82
CA SER A 313 -12.11 -6.04 -51.47
C SER A 313 -10.59 -6.14 -51.65
N ASP A 314 -9.92 -5.06 -52.05
CA ASP A 314 -8.45 -5.03 -52.17
C ASP A 314 -7.75 -5.33 -50.85
N LEU A 315 -8.28 -4.77 -49.74
CA LEU A 315 -7.80 -5.09 -48.39
C LEU A 315 -8.06 -6.56 -48.05
N ALA A 316 -9.27 -7.06 -48.33
CA ALA A 316 -9.69 -8.42 -48.03
C ALA A 316 -8.87 -9.50 -48.76
N GLN A 317 -8.42 -9.24 -49.99
CA GLN A 317 -7.56 -10.17 -50.75
C GLN A 317 -6.23 -10.49 -50.04
N HIS A 318 -5.76 -9.62 -49.14
CA HIS A 318 -4.55 -9.85 -48.35
C HIS A 318 -4.80 -10.68 -47.08
N LEU A 319 -6.07 -10.95 -46.73
CA LEU A 319 -6.46 -11.48 -45.42
C LEU A 319 -6.88 -12.95 -45.45
N ALA A 320 -7.38 -13.44 -46.58
CA ALA A 320 -7.78 -14.83 -46.78
C ALA A 320 -7.69 -15.21 -48.27
N PRO A 321 -7.57 -16.51 -48.61
CA PRO A 321 -7.45 -16.95 -49.99
C PRO A 321 -8.75 -16.79 -50.81
N ASP A 322 -9.91 -16.84 -50.17
CA ASP A 322 -11.22 -16.60 -50.79
C ASP A 322 -11.87 -15.35 -50.20
N VAL A 323 -12.51 -14.56 -51.07
CA VAL A 323 -13.17 -13.29 -50.72
C VAL A 323 -14.61 -13.34 -51.19
N LEU A 324 -15.55 -13.26 -50.25
CA LEU A 324 -16.98 -13.14 -50.54
C LEU A 324 -17.42 -11.68 -50.40
N ILE A 325 -17.80 -11.08 -51.52
CA ILE A 325 -18.26 -9.68 -51.56
C ILE A 325 -19.77 -9.63 -51.30
N VAL A 326 -20.19 -8.84 -50.31
CA VAL A 326 -21.57 -8.72 -49.84
C VAL A 326 -22.04 -7.26 -50.01
N ASN A 327 -22.65 -6.93 -51.16
CA ASN A 327 -23.09 -5.56 -51.48
C ASN A 327 -24.56 -5.44 -51.92
N ASP A 328 -25.11 -6.48 -52.52
CA ASP A 328 -26.44 -6.49 -53.12
C ASP A 328 -26.99 -7.92 -53.14
N GLU A 329 -28.31 -8.01 -53.26
CA GLU A 329 -29.03 -9.28 -53.17
C GLU A 329 -28.81 -10.18 -54.40
N ASP A 330 -28.71 -9.61 -55.61
CA ASP A 330 -28.58 -10.38 -56.85
C ASP A 330 -27.24 -11.13 -56.90
N SER A 331 -26.16 -10.46 -56.51
CA SER A 331 -24.84 -11.06 -56.37
C SER A 331 -24.86 -12.23 -55.38
N LEU A 332 -25.47 -12.03 -54.20
CA LEU A 332 -25.61 -13.08 -53.18
C LEU A 332 -26.45 -14.27 -53.65
N ARG A 333 -27.51 -14.03 -54.42
CA ARG A 333 -28.35 -15.09 -54.99
C ARG A 333 -27.59 -15.95 -55.99
N SER A 334 -26.74 -15.33 -56.81
CA SER A 334 -25.87 -16.02 -57.76
C SER A 334 -24.89 -16.95 -57.05
N ASP A 335 -24.21 -16.46 -56.00
CA ASP A 335 -23.30 -17.26 -55.16
C ASP A 335 -24.01 -18.39 -54.40
N ALA A 336 -25.25 -18.16 -53.96
CA ALA A 336 -26.03 -19.11 -53.18
C ALA A 336 -26.72 -20.20 -54.03
N ALA A 337 -26.78 -20.06 -55.35
CA ALA A 337 -27.57 -20.92 -56.25
C ALA A 337 -27.05 -22.38 -56.37
N ALA A 338 -25.84 -22.66 -55.89
CA ALA A 338 -25.13 -23.92 -56.16
C ALA A 338 -25.63 -25.15 -55.36
N THR A 339 -26.38 -25.01 -54.26
CA THR A 339 -26.77 -26.16 -53.38
C THR A 339 -28.02 -25.92 -52.53
N SER A 340 -28.59 -27.00 -51.97
CA SER A 340 -29.62 -26.94 -50.94
C SER A 340 -29.02 -26.60 -49.56
N PHE A 341 -29.56 -25.57 -48.90
CA PHE A 341 -29.16 -25.20 -47.54
C PHE A 341 -29.35 -26.37 -46.58
N ARG A 342 -28.29 -26.76 -45.86
CA ARG A 342 -28.38 -27.74 -44.78
C ARG A 342 -28.28 -27.01 -43.47
N SER A 343 -29.31 -27.09 -42.63
CA SER A 343 -29.24 -26.53 -41.28
C SER A 343 -28.06 -27.19 -40.53
N PRO A 344 -27.01 -26.42 -40.18
CA PRO A 344 -25.86 -26.98 -39.47
C PRO A 344 -26.27 -27.34 -38.04
N SER A 345 -25.63 -28.36 -37.47
CA SER A 345 -25.81 -28.73 -36.07
C SER A 345 -24.96 -27.83 -35.18
N VAL A 346 -25.44 -26.62 -34.88
CA VAL A 346 -24.77 -25.67 -33.97
C VAL A 346 -25.37 -25.79 -32.58
N GLY A 347 -24.52 -25.99 -31.58
CA GLY A 347 -24.89 -26.08 -30.17
C GLY A 347 -24.47 -24.85 -29.36
N PRO A 348 -25.02 -24.68 -28.14
CA PRO A 348 -24.66 -23.57 -27.25
C PRO A 348 -23.17 -23.51 -26.85
N SER A 349 -22.43 -24.62 -27.00
CA SER A 349 -20.98 -24.69 -26.71
C SER A 349 -20.10 -24.29 -27.89
N ASP A 350 -20.67 -24.07 -29.07
CA ASP A 350 -19.90 -23.63 -30.23
C ASP A 350 -19.52 -22.16 -30.11
N ALA A 351 -18.37 -21.81 -30.70
CA ALA A 351 -17.90 -20.44 -30.74
C ALA A 351 -18.83 -19.59 -31.61
N ILE A 352 -19.19 -18.40 -31.12
CA ILE A 352 -19.96 -17.40 -31.87
C ILE A 352 -19.04 -16.34 -32.48
N TYR A 353 -18.05 -15.86 -31.71
CA TYR A 353 -17.09 -14.88 -32.17
C TYR A 353 -15.75 -14.98 -31.45
N ALA A 354 -14.75 -14.33 -32.01
CA ALA A 354 -13.54 -13.95 -31.28
C ALA A 354 -13.25 -12.45 -31.39
N VAL A 355 -12.71 -11.87 -30.32
CA VAL A 355 -12.27 -10.46 -30.27
C VAL A 355 -10.80 -10.39 -29.88
N PHE A 356 -10.01 -9.56 -30.56
CA PHE A 356 -8.56 -9.48 -30.34
C PHE A 356 -8.20 -8.30 -29.42
N THR A 357 -7.67 -8.61 -28.24
CA THR A 357 -7.23 -7.62 -27.24
C THR A 357 -5.73 -7.33 -27.38
N SER A 358 -5.27 -6.15 -26.94
CA SER A 358 -3.84 -5.83 -26.88
C SER A 358 -3.17 -6.61 -25.74
N GLY A 359 -2.34 -7.61 -26.07
CA GLY A 359 -1.57 -8.34 -25.06
C GLY A 359 -0.47 -7.47 -24.43
N SER A 360 -0.11 -7.73 -23.16
CA SER A 360 1.01 -7.09 -22.45
C SER A 360 2.36 -7.28 -23.15
N THR A 361 2.49 -8.29 -24.00
CA THR A 361 3.67 -8.61 -24.83
C THR A 361 3.65 -7.92 -26.20
N GLY A 362 2.63 -7.10 -26.50
CA GLY A 362 2.46 -6.42 -27.80
C GLY A 362 1.75 -7.26 -28.89
N VAL A 363 1.68 -8.59 -28.75
CA VAL A 363 0.96 -9.48 -29.67
C VAL A 363 -0.52 -9.57 -29.28
N PRO A 364 -1.47 -9.31 -30.21
CA PRO A 364 -2.90 -9.41 -29.91
C PRO A 364 -3.34 -10.82 -29.50
N LYS A 365 -4.22 -10.94 -28.51
CA LYS A 365 -4.77 -12.23 -28.05
C LYS A 365 -6.23 -12.34 -28.48
N GLY A 366 -6.61 -13.43 -29.16
CA GLY A 366 -7.99 -13.67 -29.58
C GLY A 366 -8.81 -14.31 -28.47
N VAL A 367 -9.75 -13.59 -27.87
CA VAL A 367 -10.68 -14.13 -26.86
C VAL A 367 -11.84 -14.82 -27.56
N VAL A 368 -12.06 -16.11 -27.29
CA VAL A 368 -13.14 -16.87 -27.92
C VAL A 368 -14.37 -16.92 -27.02
N ILE A 369 -15.52 -16.50 -27.55
CA ILE A 369 -16.81 -16.52 -26.84
C ILE A 369 -17.75 -17.56 -27.47
N GLN A 370 -18.47 -18.29 -26.62
CA GLN A 370 -19.45 -19.30 -27.02
C GLN A 370 -20.88 -18.74 -27.03
N HIS A 371 -21.78 -19.40 -27.78
CA HIS A 371 -23.20 -19.05 -27.81
C HIS A 371 -23.83 -18.99 -26.41
N ARG A 372 -23.62 -20.00 -25.56
CA ARG A 372 -24.08 -20.04 -24.17
C ARG A 372 -23.56 -18.87 -23.35
N ALA A 373 -22.29 -18.52 -23.50
CA ALA A 373 -21.71 -17.44 -22.74
C ALA A 373 -22.35 -16.10 -23.08
N TYR A 374 -22.55 -15.88 -24.38
CA TYR A 374 -23.27 -14.72 -24.86
C TYR A 374 -24.73 -14.69 -24.40
N SER A 375 -25.48 -15.77 -24.63
CA SER A 375 -26.91 -15.86 -24.26
C SER A 375 -27.14 -15.70 -22.76
N SER A 376 -26.25 -16.25 -21.92
CA SER A 376 -26.33 -16.13 -20.46
C SER A 376 -26.13 -14.68 -20.00
N ALA A 377 -25.17 -13.96 -20.58
CA ALA A 377 -24.95 -12.54 -20.28
C ALA A 377 -26.06 -11.64 -20.84
N ALA A 378 -26.50 -11.91 -22.08
CA ALA A 378 -27.44 -11.07 -22.82
C ALA A 378 -28.80 -10.95 -22.12
N ARG A 379 -29.32 -12.03 -21.50
CA ARG A 379 -30.59 -11.96 -20.76
C ARG A 379 -30.56 -10.93 -19.63
N THR A 380 -29.46 -10.91 -18.87
CA THR A 380 -29.25 -9.92 -17.80
C THR A 380 -29.04 -8.53 -18.38
N HIS A 381 -28.26 -8.38 -19.45
CA HIS A 381 -28.03 -7.09 -20.10
C HIS A 381 -29.33 -6.47 -20.61
N ILE A 382 -30.23 -7.26 -21.21
CA ILE A 382 -31.54 -6.80 -21.69
C ILE A 382 -32.34 -6.19 -20.53
N GLU A 383 -32.43 -6.89 -19.40
CA GLU A 383 -33.13 -6.41 -18.21
C GLU A 383 -32.48 -5.14 -17.64
N LYS A 384 -31.17 -5.15 -17.40
CA LYS A 384 -30.46 -4.08 -16.69
C LYS A 384 -30.24 -2.83 -17.52
N PHE A 385 -30.18 -2.94 -18.84
CA PHE A 385 -30.15 -1.79 -19.75
C PHE A 385 -31.53 -1.33 -20.18
N HIS A 386 -32.61 -1.97 -19.71
CA HIS A 386 -33.99 -1.66 -20.06
C HIS A 386 -34.26 -1.72 -21.56
N MET A 387 -33.70 -2.73 -22.22
CA MET A 387 -33.89 -2.95 -23.64
C MET A 387 -35.15 -3.79 -23.91
N ASP A 388 -35.86 -3.44 -24.97
CA ASP A 388 -37.08 -4.10 -25.45
C ASP A 388 -37.18 -4.02 -26.98
N ALA A 389 -38.29 -4.51 -27.56
CA ALA A 389 -38.52 -4.46 -29.00
C ALA A 389 -38.70 -3.03 -29.57
N GLN A 390 -38.95 -2.03 -28.72
CA GLN A 390 -39.04 -0.61 -29.14
C GLN A 390 -37.68 0.11 -29.04
N SER A 391 -36.67 -0.55 -28.48
CA SER A 391 -35.37 0.04 -28.26
C SER A 391 -34.61 0.27 -29.56
N ARG A 392 -34.10 1.49 -29.72
CA ARG A 392 -33.26 1.92 -30.84
C ARG A 392 -31.84 2.17 -30.32
N VAL A 393 -30.89 1.31 -30.67
CA VAL A 393 -29.55 1.31 -30.07
C VAL A 393 -28.51 1.88 -31.03
N LEU A 394 -27.79 2.91 -30.60
CA LEU A 394 -26.80 3.60 -31.43
C LEU A 394 -25.50 2.81 -31.57
N GLN A 395 -25.16 2.37 -32.79
CA GLN A 395 -23.92 1.63 -33.08
C GLN A 395 -22.69 2.53 -33.28
N PHE A 396 -22.25 3.18 -32.21
CA PHE A 396 -21.00 3.96 -32.12
C PHE A 396 -19.71 3.18 -31.72
N ALA A 397 -19.73 1.90 -31.37
CA ALA A 397 -18.47 1.24 -30.93
C ALA A 397 -17.60 0.88 -32.15
N SER A 398 -16.27 0.90 -32.03
CA SER A 398 -15.36 0.34 -33.06
C SER A 398 -15.56 -1.17 -33.14
N TYR A 399 -15.40 -1.75 -34.34
CA TYR A 399 -15.56 -3.20 -34.53
C TYR A 399 -14.46 -4.03 -33.89
N ALA A 400 -13.35 -3.42 -33.49
CA ALA A 400 -12.28 -4.08 -32.77
C ALA A 400 -12.63 -4.45 -31.32
N PHE A 401 -13.78 -3.98 -30.80
CA PHE A 401 -14.21 -4.25 -29.43
C PHE A 401 -15.55 -4.98 -29.38
N ASP A 402 -15.65 -5.88 -28.42
CA ASP A 402 -16.84 -6.66 -28.07
C ASP A 402 -18.08 -5.83 -27.66
N ILE A 403 -17.92 -4.59 -27.19
CA ILE A 403 -19.07 -3.68 -26.98
C ILE A 403 -19.84 -3.45 -28.28
N ALA A 404 -19.17 -3.46 -29.45
CA ALA A 404 -19.87 -3.43 -30.72
C ALA A 404 -20.77 -4.66 -30.91
N LEU A 405 -20.32 -5.83 -30.46
CA LEU A 405 -21.05 -7.09 -30.54
C LEU A 405 -22.22 -7.13 -29.57
N LEU A 406 -22.02 -6.62 -28.34
CA LEU A 406 -23.10 -6.44 -27.37
C LEU A 406 -24.29 -5.73 -28.01
N LYS A 407 -24.02 -4.63 -28.69
CA LYS A 407 -25.06 -3.79 -29.28
C LYS A 407 -25.68 -4.43 -30.51
N ILE A 408 -24.90 -5.12 -31.34
CA ILE A 408 -25.45 -5.81 -32.52
C ILE A 408 -26.38 -6.94 -32.08
N LEU A 409 -25.83 -7.89 -31.32
CA LEU A 409 -26.50 -9.15 -31.04
C LEU A 409 -27.64 -8.94 -30.03
N THR A 410 -27.43 -8.19 -28.94
CA THR A 410 -28.46 -8.00 -27.91
C THR A 410 -29.65 -7.20 -28.44
N THR A 411 -29.42 -6.19 -29.29
CA THR A 411 -30.52 -5.45 -29.94
C THR A 411 -31.35 -6.35 -30.86
N LEU A 412 -30.70 -7.20 -31.65
CA LEU A 412 -31.41 -8.12 -32.54
C LEU A 412 -32.13 -9.24 -31.77
N MET A 413 -31.56 -9.74 -30.67
CA MET A 413 -32.18 -10.75 -29.80
C MET A 413 -33.46 -10.25 -29.12
N VAL A 414 -33.50 -8.97 -28.71
CA VAL A 414 -34.67 -8.38 -28.07
C VAL A 414 -35.75 -7.93 -29.07
N GLY A 415 -35.41 -7.87 -30.37
CA GLY A 415 -36.31 -7.39 -31.41
C GLY A 415 -36.25 -5.87 -31.63
N GLY A 416 -35.23 -5.19 -31.11
CA GLY A 416 -35.06 -3.74 -31.29
C GLY A 416 -34.48 -3.37 -32.66
N CYS A 417 -34.17 -2.09 -32.85
CA CYS A 417 -33.56 -1.56 -34.07
C CYS A 417 -32.14 -1.05 -33.81
N LEU A 418 -31.16 -1.50 -34.61
CA LEU A 418 -29.78 -1.02 -34.53
C LEU A 418 -29.59 0.22 -35.43
N CYS A 419 -29.14 1.33 -34.85
CA CYS A 419 -28.89 2.59 -35.56
C CYS A 419 -27.41 2.70 -35.95
N VAL A 420 -27.06 2.51 -37.24
CA VAL A 420 -25.67 2.40 -37.72
C VAL A 420 -25.21 3.67 -38.44
N LEU A 421 -24.36 4.44 -37.77
CA LEU A 421 -23.68 5.61 -38.33
C LEU A 421 -22.47 5.20 -39.17
N GLY A 422 -22.29 5.85 -40.33
CA GLY A 422 -21.07 5.73 -41.14
C GLY A 422 -19.85 6.36 -40.45
N ASP A 423 -18.65 6.02 -40.89
CA ASP A 423 -17.41 6.46 -40.23
C ASP A 423 -17.22 7.99 -40.25
N THR A 424 -17.57 8.66 -41.36
CA THR A 424 -17.53 10.13 -41.47
C THR A 424 -18.61 10.82 -40.65
N GLN A 425 -19.81 10.25 -40.56
CA GLN A 425 -20.90 10.77 -39.73
C GLN A 425 -20.54 10.76 -38.24
N ARG A 426 -19.73 9.78 -37.82
CA ARG A 426 -19.25 9.70 -36.43
C ARG A 426 -18.20 10.75 -36.08
N THR A 427 -17.53 11.35 -37.05
CA THR A 427 -16.49 12.36 -36.84
C THR A 427 -17.00 13.77 -37.08
N ASP A 428 -17.70 13.98 -38.18
CA ASP A 428 -17.89 15.33 -38.73
C ASP A 428 -19.28 15.89 -38.41
N SER A 429 -20.25 15.02 -38.12
CA SER A 429 -21.67 15.41 -37.95
C SER A 429 -22.42 14.50 -36.98
N PHE A 430 -21.76 14.09 -35.89
CA PHE A 430 -22.28 13.06 -34.98
C PHE A 430 -23.68 13.39 -34.42
N VAL A 431 -23.86 14.57 -33.83
CA VAL A 431 -25.12 14.97 -33.17
C VAL A 431 -26.28 15.00 -34.15
N GLN A 432 -26.10 15.63 -35.31
CA GLN A 432 -27.12 15.72 -36.36
C GLN A 432 -27.48 14.33 -36.91
N SER A 433 -26.47 13.50 -37.21
CA SER A 433 -26.67 12.18 -37.79
C SER A 433 -27.31 11.21 -36.78
N ALA A 434 -26.89 11.25 -35.52
CA ALA A 434 -27.47 10.45 -34.45
C ALA A 434 -28.94 10.86 -34.20
N ARG A 435 -29.23 12.17 -34.12
CA ARG A 435 -30.60 12.69 -33.98
C ARG A 435 -31.54 12.19 -35.09
N ALA A 436 -31.07 12.17 -36.34
CA ALA A 436 -31.87 11.69 -37.48
C ALA A 436 -32.31 10.23 -37.31
N MET A 437 -31.46 9.39 -36.69
CA MET A 437 -31.77 7.98 -36.43
C MET A 437 -32.65 7.75 -35.20
N ARG A 438 -32.88 8.77 -34.36
CA ARG A 438 -33.72 8.72 -33.14
C ARG A 438 -33.37 7.54 -32.21
N PRO A 439 -32.11 7.40 -31.74
CA PRO A 439 -31.74 6.34 -30.81
C PRO A 439 -32.36 6.59 -29.43
N SER A 440 -32.79 5.51 -28.76
CA SER A 440 -33.20 5.55 -27.35
C SER A 440 -32.07 5.17 -26.38
N HIS A 441 -31.09 4.40 -26.86
CA HIS A 441 -29.95 3.93 -26.07
C HIS A 441 -28.61 4.26 -26.74
N ALA A 442 -27.64 4.67 -25.94
CA ALA A 442 -26.25 4.82 -26.38
C ALA A 442 -25.27 4.20 -25.38
N PHE A 443 -24.27 3.50 -25.91
CA PHE A 443 -23.14 2.96 -25.17
C PHE A 443 -21.90 3.72 -25.61
N LEU A 444 -21.37 4.56 -24.73
CA LEU A 444 -20.32 5.52 -25.05
C LEU A 444 -19.24 5.48 -23.98
N THR A 445 -18.02 5.85 -24.36
CA THR A 445 -16.96 6.00 -23.36
C THR A 445 -17.14 7.34 -22.63
N PRO A 446 -16.75 7.40 -21.34
CA PRO A 446 -16.74 8.66 -20.59
C PRO A 446 -16.03 9.81 -21.32
N SER A 447 -14.88 9.55 -21.96
CA SER A 447 -14.16 10.57 -22.73
C SER A 447 -14.95 11.12 -23.93
N PHE A 448 -15.74 10.29 -24.61
CA PHE A 448 -16.56 10.76 -25.72
C PHE A 448 -17.74 11.60 -25.23
N ILE A 449 -18.37 11.22 -24.11
CA ILE A 449 -19.44 12.03 -23.50
C ILE A 449 -18.93 13.42 -23.11
N ARG A 450 -17.69 13.55 -22.63
CA ARG A 450 -17.09 14.88 -22.36
C ARG A 450 -16.98 15.78 -23.58
N SER A 451 -16.95 15.23 -24.79
CA SER A 451 -16.88 16.03 -26.01
C SER A 451 -18.23 16.59 -26.45
N LEU A 452 -19.33 16.17 -25.81
CA LEU A 452 -20.69 16.60 -26.10
C LEU A 452 -21.17 17.58 -25.03
N SER A 453 -21.92 18.60 -25.45
CA SER A 453 -22.66 19.45 -24.53
C SER A 453 -23.94 18.76 -24.03
N VAL A 454 -24.56 19.31 -22.99
CA VAL A 454 -25.86 18.83 -22.49
C VAL A 454 -26.92 18.98 -23.58
N GLU A 455 -26.88 20.09 -24.31
CA GLU A 455 -27.77 20.39 -25.42
C GLU A 455 -27.60 19.36 -26.55
N ASP A 456 -26.37 18.88 -26.81
CA ASP A 456 -26.14 17.83 -27.80
C ASP A 456 -26.79 16.52 -27.39
N VAL A 457 -26.67 16.12 -26.12
CA VAL A 457 -27.32 14.90 -25.59
C VAL A 457 -28.84 15.00 -25.71
N ASP A 458 -29.42 16.15 -25.34
CA ASP A 458 -30.85 16.44 -25.47
C ASP A 458 -31.31 16.42 -26.94
N GLN A 459 -30.50 16.96 -27.85
CA GLN A 459 -30.80 16.95 -29.28
C GLN A 459 -30.80 15.53 -29.89
N ILE A 460 -29.90 14.66 -29.43
CA ILE A 460 -29.87 13.26 -29.87
C ILE A 460 -31.12 12.52 -29.39
N GLY A 461 -31.61 12.85 -28.18
CA GLY A 461 -32.87 12.34 -27.65
C GLY A 461 -32.77 10.93 -27.05
N ILE A 462 -31.61 10.54 -26.51
CA ILE A 462 -31.45 9.26 -25.81
C ILE A 462 -32.13 9.27 -24.44
N HIS A 463 -32.58 8.11 -23.98
CA HIS A 463 -33.17 7.91 -22.65
C HIS A 463 -32.21 7.19 -21.70
N THR A 464 -31.41 6.27 -22.23
CA THR A 464 -30.44 5.48 -21.49
C THR A 464 -29.04 5.67 -22.06
N LEU A 465 -28.10 6.09 -21.21
CA LEU A 465 -26.68 6.22 -21.50
C LEU A 465 -25.91 5.20 -20.67
N VAL A 466 -25.23 4.27 -21.33
CA VAL A 466 -24.32 3.31 -20.70
C VAL A 466 -22.89 3.77 -20.89
N LEU A 467 -22.21 4.10 -19.80
CA LEU A 467 -20.79 4.42 -19.75
C LEU A 467 -19.99 3.16 -19.52
N ILE A 468 -18.98 2.91 -20.36
CA ILE A 468 -18.12 1.73 -20.24
C ILE A 468 -16.76 1.94 -20.91
N GLY A 469 -15.76 1.20 -20.43
CA GLY A 469 -14.45 1.06 -21.05
C GLY A 469 -13.38 2.03 -20.53
N GLU A 470 -13.78 2.99 -19.70
CA GLU A 470 -12.90 3.93 -18.98
C GLU A 470 -13.50 4.23 -17.61
N LYS A 471 -12.67 4.75 -16.69
CA LYS A 471 -13.12 5.19 -15.36
C LYS A 471 -14.05 6.40 -15.49
N VAL A 472 -15.19 6.35 -14.79
CA VAL A 472 -16.09 7.51 -14.68
C VAL A 472 -15.49 8.52 -13.71
N THR A 473 -15.79 9.81 -13.85
CA THR A 473 -15.36 10.90 -12.97
C THR A 473 -16.59 11.73 -12.60
N PRO A 474 -16.57 12.48 -11.48
CA PRO A 474 -17.72 13.29 -11.07
C PRO A 474 -18.17 14.29 -12.16
N MET A 475 -17.21 14.87 -12.89
CA MET A 475 -17.49 15.78 -14.00
C MET A 475 -18.34 15.17 -15.13
N HIS A 476 -18.38 13.85 -15.28
CA HIS A 476 -19.24 13.20 -16.28
C HIS A 476 -20.72 13.19 -15.88
N LEU A 477 -21.01 13.36 -14.59
CA LEU A 477 -22.33 13.14 -14.00
C LEU A 477 -23.09 14.43 -13.76
N ASP A 478 -22.39 15.54 -13.53
CA ASP A 478 -22.95 16.84 -13.12
C ASP A 478 -23.93 17.46 -14.12
N SER A 479 -23.96 17.01 -15.38
CA SER A 479 -24.82 17.61 -16.42
C SER A 479 -25.72 16.64 -17.18
N CYS A 480 -25.37 15.35 -17.23
CA CYS A 480 -26.16 14.33 -17.95
C CYS A 480 -27.06 13.50 -17.03
N SER A 481 -26.66 13.26 -15.77
CA SER A 481 -27.35 12.31 -14.87
C SER A 481 -28.72 12.78 -14.35
N GLU A 482 -29.06 14.05 -14.56
CA GLU A 482 -30.39 14.59 -14.26
C GLU A 482 -31.41 14.41 -15.39
N ARG A 483 -30.92 14.25 -16.64
CA ARG A 483 -31.76 14.23 -17.84
C ARG A 483 -31.94 12.85 -18.45
N VAL A 484 -30.87 12.04 -18.40
CA VAL A 484 -30.87 10.67 -18.94
C VAL A 484 -30.49 9.69 -17.85
N ARG A 485 -30.96 8.44 -17.98
CA ARG A 485 -30.52 7.35 -17.11
C ARG A 485 -29.06 7.03 -17.44
N VAL A 486 -28.16 7.25 -16.49
CA VAL A 486 -26.75 6.91 -16.64
C VAL A 486 -26.47 5.58 -15.93
N ILE A 487 -25.90 4.63 -16.67
CA ILE A 487 -25.51 3.32 -16.15
C ILE A 487 -23.99 3.19 -16.32
N ASN A 488 -23.28 2.79 -15.28
CA ASN A 488 -21.85 2.48 -15.38
C ASN A 488 -21.66 0.96 -15.47
N GLY A 489 -21.08 0.49 -16.57
CA GLY A 489 -20.81 -0.92 -16.82
C GLY A 489 -19.32 -1.22 -16.75
N TYR A 490 -18.98 -2.37 -16.17
CA TYR A 490 -17.61 -2.88 -16.12
C TYR A 490 -17.55 -4.36 -16.47
N GLY A 491 -16.52 -4.76 -17.22
CA GLY A 491 -16.21 -6.14 -17.51
C GLY A 491 -15.05 -6.27 -18.49
N PRO A 492 -14.25 -7.34 -18.40
CA PRO A 492 -13.23 -7.67 -19.39
C PRO A 492 -13.85 -8.38 -20.61
N ALA A 493 -13.11 -8.43 -21.71
CA ALA A 493 -13.58 -9.07 -22.94
C ALA A 493 -13.77 -10.59 -22.79
N GLU A 494 -12.96 -11.18 -21.92
CA GLU A 494 -13.01 -12.57 -21.51
C GLU A 494 -14.28 -12.94 -20.75
N CYS A 495 -15.13 -11.97 -20.37
CA CYS A 495 -16.35 -12.21 -19.61
C CYS A 495 -17.61 -11.63 -20.28
N THR A 496 -17.57 -11.46 -21.60
CA THR A 496 -18.71 -11.02 -22.43
C THR A 496 -19.34 -9.71 -21.96
N PRO A 497 -18.96 -8.60 -22.59
CA PRO A 497 -18.11 -7.52 -22.07
C PRO A 497 -18.53 -6.82 -20.76
N ILE A 498 -19.70 -7.14 -20.18
CA ILE A 498 -20.21 -6.46 -18.99
C ILE A 498 -20.58 -7.49 -17.94
N THR A 499 -19.94 -7.39 -16.78
CA THR A 499 -20.04 -8.30 -15.65
C THR A 499 -20.73 -7.61 -14.47
N THR A 500 -20.33 -6.38 -14.16
CA THR A 500 -20.88 -5.58 -13.07
C THR A 500 -21.57 -4.34 -13.61
N ILE A 501 -22.61 -3.92 -12.92
CA ILE A 501 -23.42 -2.75 -13.29
C ILE A 501 -23.68 -1.92 -12.05
N TYR A 502 -23.38 -0.63 -12.15
CA TYR A 502 -23.89 0.40 -11.24
C TYR A 502 -25.09 1.08 -11.92
N PRO A 503 -26.33 0.82 -11.47
CA PRO A 503 -27.52 1.44 -12.03
C PRO A 503 -27.65 2.90 -11.59
N ASP A 504 -28.27 3.73 -12.44
CA ASP A 504 -28.68 5.10 -12.13
C ASP A 504 -27.58 5.94 -11.45
N LEU A 505 -26.37 5.95 -12.02
CA LEU A 505 -25.21 6.65 -11.46
C LEU A 505 -25.48 8.17 -11.39
N ARG A 506 -25.46 8.71 -10.16
CA ARG A 506 -25.69 10.15 -9.86
C ARG A 506 -24.39 10.82 -9.41
N ALA A 507 -24.33 12.15 -9.51
CA ALA A 507 -23.16 12.96 -9.15
C ALA A 507 -22.59 12.69 -7.73
N ALA A 508 -23.45 12.36 -6.76
CA ALA A 508 -23.03 12.06 -5.39
C ALA A 508 -22.39 10.67 -5.19
N ALA A 509 -22.46 9.79 -6.19
CA ALA A 509 -21.94 8.43 -6.08
C ALA A 509 -20.42 8.40 -6.24
N ASN A 510 -19.76 7.43 -5.60
CA ASN A 510 -18.33 7.20 -5.79
C ASN A 510 -18.08 6.75 -7.24
N PRO A 511 -17.35 7.53 -8.06
CA PRO A 511 -17.16 7.23 -9.48
C PRO A 511 -16.25 6.02 -9.74
N SER A 512 -15.51 5.56 -8.71
CA SER A 512 -14.71 4.34 -8.77
C SER A 512 -15.52 3.08 -8.44
N ASN A 513 -16.78 3.22 -8.01
CA ASN A 513 -17.67 2.09 -7.76
C ASN A 513 -18.24 1.57 -9.09
N VAL A 514 -17.91 0.32 -9.41
CA VAL A 514 -18.36 -0.37 -10.63
C VAL A 514 -19.63 -1.19 -10.41
N GLY A 515 -20.24 -1.05 -9.24
CA GLY A 515 -21.54 -1.60 -8.88
C GLY A 515 -21.49 -3.07 -8.49
N TRP A 516 -22.59 -3.77 -8.73
CA TRP A 516 -22.80 -5.15 -8.32
C TRP A 516 -22.66 -6.10 -9.50
N SER A 517 -22.20 -7.32 -9.24
CA SER A 517 -22.23 -8.41 -10.19
C SER A 517 -23.67 -8.75 -10.61
N GLN A 518 -23.94 -8.90 -11.91
CA GLN A 518 -25.31 -9.12 -12.40
C GLN A 518 -25.50 -10.47 -13.11
N CYS A 519 -24.58 -10.87 -14.00
CA CYS A 519 -24.68 -12.10 -14.78
C CYS A 519 -23.73 -13.22 -14.29
N SER A 520 -22.97 -12.94 -13.23
CA SER A 520 -21.91 -13.76 -12.67
C SER A 520 -21.88 -13.63 -11.15
N ALA A 521 -21.05 -14.43 -10.49
CA ALA A 521 -20.57 -14.16 -9.14
C ALA A 521 -19.17 -13.54 -9.22
N CYS A 522 -18.92 -12.52 -8.41
CA CYS A 522 -17.62 -11.88 -8.30
C CYS A 522 -16.99 -12.26 -6.96
N TRP A 523 -15.75 -12.72 -7.01
CA TRP A 523 -14.96 -13.15 -5.86
C TRP A 523 -13.71 -12.29 -5.76
N VAL A 524 -13.42 -11.78 -4.56
CA VAL A 524 -12.21 -11.01 -4.29
C VAL A 524 -11.24 -11.90 -3.54
N VAL A 525 -10.06 -12.12 -4.12
CA VAL A 525 -9.04 -13.04 -3.60
C VAL A 525 -7.75 -12.31 -3.28
N ASP A 526 -6.86 -12.96 -2.52
CA ASP A 526 -5.52 -12.46 -2.28
C ASP A 526 -4.80 -12.21 -3.63
N PRO A 527 -4.21 -11.03 -3.87
CA PRO A 527 -3.50 -10.72 -5.11
C PRO A 527 -2.31 -11.63 -5.42
N ARG A 528 -1.76 -12.33 -4.43
CA ARG A 528 -0.62 -13.26 -4.58
C ARG A 528 -1.08 -14.70 -4.72
N ASP A 529 -2.24 -15.05 -4.17
CA ASP A 529 -2.77 -16.43 -4.21
C ASP A 529 -4.31 -16.46 -4.33
N HIS A 530 -4.78 -16.84 -5.52
CA HIS A 530 -6.21 -16.99 -5.80
C HIS A 530 -6.93 -18.11 -5.04
N ASN A 531 -6.19 -19.00 -4.36
CA ASN A 531 -6.78 -20.03 -3.51
C ASN A 531 -7.19 -19.46 -2.15
N ARG A 532 -6.96 -18.17 -1.89
CA ARG A 532 -7.30 -17.50 -0.63
C ARG A 532 -8.27 -16.36 -0.89
N LEU A 533 -9.43 -16.38 -0.24
CA LEU A 533 -10.39 -15.28 -0.30
C LEU A 533 -9.92 -14.08 0.52
N ALA A 534 -10.15 -12.89 0.01
CA ALA A 534 -9.95 -11.66 0.76
C ALA A 534 -11.18 -11.38 1.66
N PRO A 535 -10.99 -10.82 2.87
CA PRO A 535 -12.08 -10.30 3.70
C PRO A 535 -12.93 -9.26 2.96
N ILE A 536 -14.19 -9.11 3.39
CA ILE A 536 -15.02 -8.00 2.91
C ILE A 536 -14.35 -6.69 3.37
N GLY A 537 -14.17 -5.75 2.45
CA GLY A 537 -13.46 -4.49 2.67
C GLY A 537 -11.95 -4.54 2.42
N ALA A 538 -11.35 -5.71 2.21
CA ALA A 538 -9.95 -5.79 1.77
C ALA A 538 -9.83 -5.53 0.25
N VAL A 539 -8.68 -5.00 -0.17
CA VAL A 539 -8.34 -4.90 -1.60
C VAL A 539 -7.75 -6.23 -2.06
N GLY A 540 -8.32 -6.82 -3.10
CA GLY A 540 -7.85 -8.08 -3.67
C GLY A 540 -7.98 -8.15 -5.18
N GLU A 541 -7.53 -9.24 -5.78
CA GLU A 541 -7.71 -9.50 -7.22
C GLU A 541 -9.14 -9.98 -7.49
N LEU A 542 -9.77 -9.45 -8.54
CA LEU A 542 -11.11 -9.87 -8.95
C LEU A 542 -11.07 -11.18 -9.76
N ILE A 543 -11.90 -12.13 -9.34
CA ILE A 543 -12.23 -13.35 -10.08
C ILE A 543 -13.72 -13.34 -10.42
N ILE A 544 -14.01 -13.65 -11.69
CA ILE A 544 -15.37 -13.74 -12.21
C ILE A 544 -15.72 -15.21 -12.38
N GLU A 545 -16.75 -15.68 -11.68
CA GLU A 545 -17.36 -17.01 -11.83
C GLU A 545 -18.68 -16.84 -12.59
N GLY A 546 -18.82 -17.46 -13.75
CA GLY A 546 -20.09 -17.39 -14.46
C GLY A 546 -20.09 -18.02 -15.84
N TRP A 547 -21.29 -18.27 -16.35
CA TRP A 547 -21.45 -18.79 -17.70
C TRP A 547 -21.13 -17.75 -18.77
N ASN A 548 -21.05 -16.46 -18.42
CA ASN A 548 -20.61 -15.36 -19.29
C ASN A 548 -19.11 -15.36 -19.61
N VAL A 549 -18.31 -16.16 -18.88
CA VAL A 549 -16.88 -16.31 -19.13
C VAL A 549 -16.64 -17.02 -20.46
N GLY A 550 -15.68 -16.51 -21.23
CA GLY A 550 -15.25 -17.03 -22.51
C GLY A 550 -14.59 -18.41 -22.41
N ARG A 551 -14.35 -19.02 -23.56
CA ARG A 551 -13.79 -20.37 -23.64
C ARG A 551 -12.29 -20.38 -23.39
N GLU A 552 -11.55 -19.52 -24.08
CA GLU A 552 -10.08 -19.55 -24.14
C GLU A 552 -9.49 -18.32 -24.84
N TYR A 553 -8.15 -18.20 -24.76
CA TYR A 553 -7.37 -17.47 -25.76
C TYR A 553 -7.03 -18.39 -26.94
N LEU A 554 -7.44 -17.98 -28.13
CA LEU A 554 -7.29 -18.74 -29.38
C LEU A 554 -5.83 -19.13 -29.61
N LYS A 555 -5.57 -20.43 -29.74
CA LYS A 555 -4.24 -21.03 -29.98
C LYS A 555 -3.17 -20.64 -28.94
N ASP A 556 -3.57 -20.24 -27.72
CA ASP A 556 -2.65 -19.89 -26.63
C ASP A 556 -3.04 -20.61 -25.32
N ALA A 557 -2.74 -21.91 -25.27
CA ALA A 557 -3.09 -22.77 -24.13
C ALA A 557 -2.43 -22.31 -22.82
N ALA A 558 -1.19 -21.84 -22.87
CA ALA A 558 -0.45 -21.39 -21.69
C ALA A 558 -1.11 -20.16 -21.04
N LYS A 559 -1.43 -19.13 -21.83
CA LYS A 559 -2.14 -17.96 -21.29
C LYS A 559 -3.58 -18.31 -20.90
N THR A 560 -4.21 -19.25 -21.60
CA THR A 560 -5.56 -19.72 -21.24
C THR A 560 -5.55 -20.34 -19.84
N GLN A 561 -4.65 -21.29 -19.56
CA GLN A 561 -4.57 -21.91 -18.24
C GLN A 561 -4.20 -20.93 -17.12
N ALA A 562 -3.41 -19.90 -17.41
CA ALA A 562 -3.04 -18.88 -16.43
C ALA A 562 -4.19 -17.95 -16.01
N ALA A 563 -5.15 -17.68 -16.91
CA ALA A 563 -6.25 -16.74 -16.68
C ALA A 563 -7.61 -17.41 -16.46
N PHE A 564 -7.89 -18.50 -17.19
CA PHE A 564 -9.10 -19.32 -17.08
C PHE A 564 -8.81 -20.51 -16.15
N ILE A 565 -9.00 -20.27 -14.86
CA ILE A 565 -8.54 -21.17 -13.79
C ILE A 565 -9.56 -22.26 -13.46
N SER A 566 -9.08 -23.32 -12.79
CA SER A 566 -9.95 -24.33 -12.18
C SER A 566 -10.54 -23.84 -10.85
N SER A 567 -11.66 -24.44 -10.42
CA SER A 567 -12.31 -24.09 -9.16
C SER A 567 -11.41 -24.37 -7.95
N PRO A 568 -11.09 -23.37 -7.13
CA PRO A 568 -10.34 -23.58 -5.88
C PRO A 568 -11.19 -24.30 -4.84
N GLU A 569 -10.55 -24.86 -3.80
CA GLU A 569 -11.22 -25.67 -2.77
C GLU A 569 -12.37 -24.93 -2.07
N TRP A 570 -12.17 -23.64 -1.75
CA TRP A 570 -13.20 -22.82 -1.11
C TRP A 570 -14.44 -22.71 -2.00
N LEU A 571 -14.30 -22.61 -3.33
CA LEU A 571 -15.44 -22.52 -4.23
C LEU A 571 -16.12 -23.88 -4.40
N ILE A 572 -15.34 -24.96 -4.46
CA ILE A 572 -15.87 -26.34 -4.48
C ILE A 572 -16.74 -26.58 -3.24
N SER A 573 -16.36 -26.03 -2.08
CA SER A 573 -17.18 -26.14 -0.86
C SER A 573 -18.54 -25.43 -0.95
N VAL A 574 -18.67 -24.42 -1.83
CA VAL A 574 -19.93 -23.68 -2.07
C VAL A 574 -20.78 -24.33 -3.14
N ARG A 575 -20.16 -24.82 -4.22
CA ARG A 575 -20.87 -25.36 -5.40
C ARG A 575 -21.08 -26.88 -5.37
N GLY A 576 -20.34 -27.57 -4.51
CA GLY A 576 -20.25 -29.03 -4.50
C GLY A 576 -19.30 -29.57 -5.55
N THR A 577 -18.82 -30.79 -5.34
CA THR A 577 -17.94 -31.49 -6.29
C THR A 577 -18.68 -31.81 -7.60
N GLY A 578 -18.05 -31.49 -8.74
CA GLY A 578 -18.59 -31.77 -10.08
C GLY A 578 -19.43 -30.63 -10.71
N ASN A 579 -19.80 -29.59 -9.95
CA ASN A 579 -20.48 -28.40 -10.47
C ASN A 579 -19.48 -27.30 -10.82
N THR A 580 -18.69 -27.50 -11.88
CA THR A 580 -17.68 -26.51 -12.31
C THR A 580 -18.30 -25.44 -13.22
N ILE A 581 -18.44 -24.23 -12.69
CA ILE A 581 -18.76 -23.03 -13.47
C ILE A 581 -17.44 -22.37 -13.90
N PRO A 582 -17.32 -21.87 -15.14
CA PRO A 582 -16.09 -21.23 -15.60
C PRO A 582 -15.65 -20.04 -14.74
N LEU A 583 -14.33 -19.88 -14.59
CA LEU A 583 -13.69 -18.84 -13.79
C LEU A 583 -12.67 -18.06 -14.62
N TYR A 584 -12.60 -16.75 -14.41
CA TYR A 584 -11.61 -15.89 -15.04
C TYR A 584 -10.96 -14.93 -14.04
N LYS A 585 -9.63 -14.84 -14.07
CA LYS A 585 -8.83 -13.88 -13.30
C LYS A 585 -8.63 -12.60 -14.10
N THR A 586 -9.14 -11.47 -13.59
CA THR A 586 -9.12 -10.23 -14.38
C THR A 586 -7.80 -9.46 -14.27
N SER A 587 -6.98 -9.74 -13.25
CA SER A 587 -5.83 -8.91 -12.86
C SER A 587 -6.19 -7.47 -12.45
N ASP A 588 -7.47 -7.14 -12.30
CA ASP A 588 -7.92 -5.87 -11.73
C ASP A 588 -8.03 -6.01 -10.21
N LEU A 589 -7.56 -5.00 -9.49
CA LEU A 589 -7.65 -4.93 -8.04
C LEU A 589 -8.93 -4.20 -7.66
N VAL A 590 -9.73 -4.81 -6.81
CA VAL A 590 -11.01 -4.28 -6.34
C VAL A 590 -11.13 -4.41 -4.84
N GLN A 591 -11.94 -3.54 -4.26
CA GLN A 591 -12.39 -3.65 -2.88
C GLN A 591 -13.89 -3.97 -2.89
N GLN A 592 -14.29 -5.06 -2.24
CA GLN A 592 -15.72 -5.34 -2.04
C GLN A 592 -16.24 -4.60 -0.81
N LEU A 593 -17.26 -3.77 -0.99
CA LEU A 593 -17.88 -3.03 0.10
C LEU A 593 -18.87 -3.92 0.88
N PRO A 594 -19.23 -3.52 2.12
CA PRO A 594 -20.24 -4.22 2.92
C PRO A 594 -21.62 -4.29 2.27
N ASP A 595 -21.94 -3.54 1.23
CA ASP A 595 -23.19 -3.68 0.46
C ASP A 595 -23.07 -4.63 -0.73
N GLY A 596 -21.89 -5.22 -0.94
CA GLY A 596 -21.57 -6.14 -2.04
C GLY A 596 -21.14 -5.45 -3.34
N SER A 597 -21.18 -4.11 -3.41
CA SER A 597 -20.66 -3.37 -4.55
C SER A 597 -19.13 -3.40 -4.60
N LEU A 598 -18.57 -3.21 -5.79
CA LEU A 598 -17.13 -3.30 -6.02
C LEU A 598 -16.56 -1.92 -6.35
N VAL A 599 -15.50 -1.53 -5.65
CA VAL A 599 -14.73 -0.32 -5.94
C VAL A 599 -13.44 -0.69 -6.63
N CYS A 600 -13.21 -0.14 -7.82
CA CYS A 600 -11.98 -0.34 -8.56
C CYS A 600 -10.80 0.36 -7.86
N ALA A 601 -9.77 -0.42 -7.50
CA ALA A 601 -8.57 0.03 -6.81
C ALA A 601 -7.34 0.11 -7.73
N GLY A 602 -7.46 -0.32 -9.00
CA GLY A 602 -6.40 -0.24 -10.01
C GLY A 602 -6.17 -1.57 -10.72
N ARG A 603 -5.04 -1.69 -11.43
CA ARG A 603 -4.62 -2.94 -12.09
C ARG A 603 -3.36 -3.50 -11.49
N LYS A 604 -3.31 -4.82 -11.40
CA LYS A 604 -2.09 -5.57 -11.08
C LYS A 604 -1.08 -5.36 -12.22
N GLY A 605 -0.13 -4.44 -12.02
CA GLY A 605 0.97 -4.16 -12.96
C GLY A 605 0.91 -2.85 -13.76
N THR A 606 -0.10 -1.98 -13.59
CA THR A 606 -0.11 -0.62 -14.23
C THR A 606 0.58 0.47 -13.42
N GLN A 607 0.94 0.18 -12.17
CA GLN A 607 1.77 1.05 -11.36
C GLN A 607 3.15 1.20 -12.00
N VAL A 608 3.39 2.38 -12.56
CA VAL A 608 4.75 2.77 -12.92
C VAL A 608 5.45 3.21 -11.65
N LYS A 609 6.65 2.67 -11.43
CA LYS A 609 7.52 3.15 -10.36
C LYS A 609 8.38 4.27 -10.93
N LEU A 610 8.17 5.49 -10.46
CA LEU A 610 9.07 6.60 -10.72
C LEU A 610 9.93 6.79 -9.47
N ARG A 611 11.23 6.51 -9.57
CA ARG A 611 12.19 6.67 -8.44
C ARG A 611 11.74 5.95 -7.16
N GLY A 612 11.27 4.71 -7.32
CA GLY A 612 10.78 3.87 -6.23
C GLY A 612 9.35 4.18 -5.76
N GLN A 613 8.73 5.28 -6.22
CA GLN A 613 7.36 5.65 -5.88
C GLN A 613 6.36 5.08 -6.88
N ARG A 614 5.33 4.38 -6.38
CA ARG A 614 4.21 3.91 -7.21
C ARG A 614 3.38 5.12 -7.63
N LEU A 615 3.28 5.33 -8.93
CA LEU A 615 2.59 6.45 -9.54
C LEU A 615 1.42 5.94 -10.38
N GLU A 616 0.24 6.50 -10.15
CA GLU A 616 -0.89 6.36 -11.05
C GLU A 616 -0.89 7.55 -12.02
N LEU A 617 -0.54 7.31 -13.28
CA LEU A 617 -0.39 8.36 -14.29
C LEU A 617 -1.69 9.15 -14.51
N GLU A 618 -2.84 8.50 -14.35
CA GLU A 618 -4.15 9.11 -14.55
C GLU A 618 -4.50 10.16 -13.48
N GLU A 619 -3.92 10.04 -12.28
CA GLU A 619 -4.06 11.04 -11.21
C GLU A 619 -3.38 12.35 -11.62
N VAL A 620 -2.18 12.24 -12.17
CA VAL A 620 -1.41 13.37 -12.73
C VAL A 620 -2.21 14.07 -13.82
N GLU A 621 -2.75 13.32 -14.79
CA GLU A 621 -3.55 13.84 -15.90
C GLU A 621 -4.78 14.63 -15.41
N THR A 622 -5.44 14.13 -14.36
CA THR A 622 -6.65 14.75 -13.80
C THR A 622 -6.36 16.12 -13.20
N HIS A 623 -5.31 16.21 -12.39
CA HIS A 623 -4.92 17.47 -11.75
C HIS A 623 -4.35 18.48 -12.73
N CYS A 624 -3.60 18.04 -13.75
CA CYS A 624 -3.03 18.93 -14.78
C CYS A 624 -4.10 19.64 -15.61
N ARG A 625 -5.28 19.03 -15.78
CA ARG A 625 -6.36 19.56 -16.62
C ARG A 625 -6.88 20.93 -16.17
N GLY A 626 -6.84 21.24 -14.88
CA GLY A 626 -7.25 22.56 -14.35
C GLY A 626 -6.38 23.73 -14.82
N TYR A 627 -5.15 23.47 -15.25
CA TYR A 627 -4.19 24.49 -15.67
C TYR A 627 -4.08 24.69 -17.17
N PHE A 628 -4.64 23.75 -17.95
CA PHE A 628 -4.69 23.85 -19.41
C PHE A 628 -6.16 23.80 -19.88
N PRO A 629 -6.97 24.84 -19.60
CA PRO A 629 -8.39 24.83 -19.96
C PRO A 629 -8.62 24.79 -21.47
N GLN A 630 -7.66 25.28 -22.27
CA GLN A 630 -7.67 25.16 -23.74
C GLN A 630 -7.15 23.81 -24.27
N ALA A 631 -6.71 22.88 -23.40
CA ALA A 631 -6.21 21.59 -23.84
C ALA A 631 -7.34 20.66 -24.26
N VAL A 632 -7.23 20.10 -25.45
CA VAL A 632 -8.19 19.12 -25.97
C VAL A 632 -7.98 17.76 -25.30
N GLU A 633 -6.71 17.38 -25.12
CA GLU A 633 -6.29 16.13 -24.47
C GLU A 633 -5.02 16.37 -23.65
N ILE A 634 -4.87 15.62 -22.56
CA ILE A 634 -3.71 15.65 -21.67
C ILE A 634 -3.38 14.21 -21.31
N VAL A 635 -2.11 13.83 -21.44
CA VAL A 635 -1.62 12.50 -21.10
C VAL A 635 -0.32 12.60 -20.31
N ALA A 636 -0.20 11.80 -19.25
CA ALA A 636 1.01 11.64 -18.48
C ALA A 636 1.64 10.29 -18.77
N ASP A 637 2.96 10.25 -18.91
CA ASP A 637 3.72 9.01 -19.07
C ASP A 637 5.09 9.09 -18.41
N VAL A 638 5.67 7.94 -18.08
CA VAL A 638 7.06 7.83 -17.64
C VAL A 638 7.93 7.44 -18.82
N ILE A 639 8.93 8.28 -19.13
CA ILE A 639 9.94 8.01 -20.16
C ILE A 639 11.29 7.77 -19.52
N THR A 640 12.16 7.03 -20.20
CA THR A 640 13.59 6.90 -19.88
C THR A 640 14.40 7.46 -21.03
N ILE A 641 15.47 8.18 -20.72
CA ILE A 641 16.45 8.63 -21.72
C ILE A 641 17.52 7.52 -21.81
N ASP A 642 17.85 7.07 -23.02
CA ASP A 642 18.85 6.02 -23.31
C ASP A 642 18.62 4.64 -22.66
N GLY A 643 17.41 4.35 -22.18
CA GLY A 643 17.04 3.03 -21.64
C GLY A 643 17.52 2.75 -20.21
N ASN A 644 18.10 3.74 -19.52
CA ASN A 644 18.49 3.62 -18.12
C ASN A 644 17.28 3.87 -17.19
N SER A 645 16.95 2.92 -16.31
CA SER A 645 15.77 3.02 -15.42
C SER A 645 15.93 4.01 -14.26
N GLU A 646 17.17 4.43 -13.96
CA GLU A 646 17.46 5.42 -12.91
C GLU A 646 17.12 6.87 -13.37
N ASP A 647 17.11 7.12 -14.67
CA ASP A 647 16.82 8.42 -15.31
C ASP A 647 15.40 8.48 -15.89
N ALA A 648 14.43 7.95 -15.14
CA ALA A 648 13.03 8.01 -15.50
C ALA A 648 12.44 9.41 -15.20
N PHE A 649 11.73 9.99 -16.17
CA PHE A 649 11.06 11.29 -16.07
C PHE A 649 9.56 11.14 -16.25
N LEU A 650 8.79 11.85 -15.42
CA LEU A 650 7.36 12.03 -15.64
C LEU A 650 7.16 13.17 -16.65
N VAL A 651 6.49 12.87 -17.75
CA VAL A 651 6.21 13.81 -18.83
C VAL A 651 4.71 13.97 -18.99
N LEU A 652 4.29 15.22 -19.15
CA LEU A 652 2.94 15.58 -19.52
C LEU A 652 2.91 16.07 -20.96
N VAL A 653 2.03 15.52 -21.78
CA VAL A 653 1.81 15.98 -23.14
C VAL A 653 0.45 16.65 -23.20
N VAL A 654 0.43 17.91 -23.64
CA VAL A 654 -0.73 18.78 -23.65
C VAL A 654 -1.10 19.10 -25.10
N VAL A 655 -2.28 18.67 -25.54
CA VAL A 655 -2.76 18.94 -26.90
C VAL A 655 -3.43 20.31 -26.94
N ILE A 656 -2.83 21.24 -27.69
CA ILE A 656 -3.38 22.58 -27.91
C ILE A 656 -3.77 22.67 -29.38
N ARG A 657 -4.99 23.12 -29.68
CA ARG A 657 -5.42 23.31 -31.08
C ARG A 657 -4.49 24.31 -31.76
N PRO A 658 -3.83 23.98 -32.88
CA PRO A 658 -3.25 24.99 -33.75
C PRO A 658 -4.40 25.78 -34.38
N ALA A 659 -4.29 27.10 -34.37
CA ALA A 659 -4.91 27.88 -35.43
C ALA A 659 -4.12 27.56 -36.71
N GLU A 660 -4.82 26.98 -37.68
CA GLU A 660 -4.35 26.68 -39.06
C GLU A 660 -3.39 25.48 -39.21
N GLU A 661 -3.63 24.72 -40.28
CA GLU A 661 -2.91 23.51 -40.67
C GLU A 661 -1.40 23.79 -40.79
N SER A 662 -0.60 23.22 -39.90
CA SER A 662 0.85 23.15 -40.07
C SER A 662 1.18 21.90 -40.89
N GLU A 663 1.87 22.09 -42.02
CA GLU A 663 2.28 21.05 -42.97
C GLU A 663 3.38 20.09 -42.42
N ASP A 664 3.81 20.25 -41.16
CA ASP A 664 4.87 19.45 -40.56
C ASP A 664 4.31 18.32 -39.68
N ASN A 665 4.67 17.08 -40.03
CA ASN A 665 4.23 15.81 -39.41
C ASN A 665 4.76 15.60 -37.96
N GLN A 666 5.05 16.65 -37.19
CA GLN A 666 5.62 16.57 -35.84
C GLN A 666 4.52 16.44 -34.77
N VAL A 667 4.55 15.33 -34.03
CA VAL A 667 3.61 15.03 -32.93
C VAL A 667 3.81 15.95 -31.72
N ILE A 668 5.06 16.35 -31.46
CA ILE A 668 5.42 17.31 -30.40
C ILE A 668 5.77 18.64 -31.06
N LEU A 669 5.14 19.73 -30.61
CA LEU A 669 5.35 21.07 -31.14
C LEU A 669 6.49 21.78 -30.41
N PRO A 670 7.21 22.72 -31.06
CA PRO A 670 8.16 23.59 -30.36
C PRO A 670 7.45 24.43 -29.29
N PRO A 671 8.14 24.78 -28.18
CA PRO A 671 7.55 25.58 -27.13
C PRO A 671 7.39 27.03 -27.60
N THR A 672 6.21 27.63 -27.37
CA THR A 672 6.00 29.07 -27.49
C THR A 672 6.18 29.74 -26.13
N ASP A 673 6.56 31.02 -26.09
CA ASP A 673 6.75 31.76 -24.83
C ASP A 673 5.48 31.71 -23.95
N ASP A 674 4.30 31.85 -24.56
CA ASP A 674 3.01 31.74 -23.87
C ASP A 674 2.77 30.35 -23.27
N PHE A 675 3.14 29.28 -24.00
CA PHE A 675 3.01 27.91 -23.50
C PHE A 675 3.99 27.63 -22.38
N VAL A 676 5.21 28.17 -22.45
CA VAL A 676 6.22 28.04 -21.39
C VAL A 676 5.74 28.70 -20.10
N VAL A 677 5.21 29.93 -20.18
CA VAL A 677 4.62 30.64 -19.02
C VAL A 677 3.42 29.87 -18.45
N LEU A 678 2.57 29.29 -19.31
CA LEU A 678 1.43 28.48 -18.89
C LEU A 678 1.86 27.16 -18.25
N ALA A 679 2.84 26.47 -18.83
CA ALA A 679 3.39 25.23 -18.30
C ALA A 679 4.07 25.45 -16.95
N ASP A 680 4.75 26.57 -16.75
CA ASP A 680 5.30 26.96 -15.45
C ASP A 680 4.21 27.28 -14.44
N SER A 681 3.19 28.06 -14.85
CA SER A 681 2.01 28.32 -14.00
C SER A 681 1.29 27.03 -13.61
N ALA A 682 1.22 26.06 -14.53
CA ALA A 682 0.69 24.73 -14.29
C ALA A 682 1.56 23.93 -13.33
N LYS A 683 2.88 23.91 -13.50
CA LYS A 683 3.80 23.25 -12.55
C LYS A 683 3.69 23.86 -11.16
N GLU A 684 3.71 25.17 -11.03
CA GLU A 684 3.53 25.88 -9.75
C GLU A 684 2.17 25.60 -9.12
N GLY A 685 1.13 25.51 -9.94
CA GLY A 685 -0.18 25.12 -9.51
C GLY A 685 -0.28 23.66 -9.06
N LEU A 686 0.31 22.74 -9.81
CA LEU A 686 0.32 21.30 -9.53
C LEU A 686 1.10 20.97 -8.28
N LYS A 687 2.21 21.67 -8.03
CA LYS A 687 2.97 21.61 -6.76
C LYS A 687 2.09 21.91 -5.54
N ARG A 688 0.95 22.59 -5.71
CA ARG A 688 0.01 22.86 -4.61
C ARG A 688 -0.99 21.76 -4.32
N ILE A 689 -1.13 20.78 -5.21
CA ILE A 689 -2.20 19.75 -5.15
C ILE A 689 -1.69 18.32 -5.34
N LEU A 690 -0.48 18.14 -5.88
CA LEU A 690 0.16 16.86 -6.14
C LEU A 690 1.49 16.72 -5.38
N PRO A 691 1.87 15.50 -4.93
CA PRO A 691 3.23 15.21 -4.48
C PRO A 691 4.27 15.52 -5.56
N SER A 692 5.49 15.88 -5.17
CA SER A 692 6.51 16.35 -6.13
C SER A 692 6.90 15.32 -7.20
N TYR A 693 6.87 14.02 -6.89
CA TYR A 693 7.12 12.95 -7.86
C TYR A 693 5.97 12.76 -8.87
N MET A 694 4.79 13.30 -8.57
CA MET A 694 3.62 13.34 -9.46
C MET A 694 3.56 14.62 -10.29
N VAL A 695 4.40 15.63 -9.99
CA VAL A 695 4.48 16.84 -10.80
C VAL A 695 5.34 16.55 -12.04
N PRO A 696 4.80 16.69 -13.26
CA PRO A 696 5.55 16.42 -14.48
C PRO A 696 6.80 17.29 -14.58
N SER A 697 7.96 16.65 -14.77
CA SER A 697 9.24 17.34 -14.90
C SER A 697 9.32 18.08 -16.24
N ILE A 698 8.67 17.53 -17.27
CA ILE A 698 8.61 18.06 -18.63
C ILE A 698 7.14 18.16 -19.04
N ILE A 699 6.75 19.31 -19.60
CA ILE A 699 5.42 19.53 -20.18
C ILE A 699 5.62 19.90 -21.65
N LEU A 700 5.05 19.10 -22.55
CA LEU A 700 5.24 19.20 -23.99
C LEU A 700 3.94 19.64 -24.67
N PRO A 701 3.95 20.68 -25.52
CA PRO A 701 2.81 21.00 -26.36
C PRO A 701 2.75 20.02 -27.53
N SER A 702 1.55 19.65 -27.94
CA SER A 702 1.32 18.71 -29.03
C SER A 702 0.16 19.19 -29.91
N ALA A 703 0.25 18.94 -31.21
CA ALA A 703 -0.86 19.16 -32.15
C ALA A 703 -1.93 18.06 -32.03
N GLY A 704 -1.57 16.89 -31.47
CA GLY A 704 -2.46 15.75 -31.30
C GLY A 704 -1.73 14.53 -30.76
N LEU A 705 -2.41 13.73 -29.94
CA LEU A 705 -1.83 12.49 -29.42
C LEU A 705 -1.85 11.39 -30.47
N PRO A 706 -0.80 10.55 -30.55
CA PRO A 706 -0.85 9.34 -31.36
C PRO A 706 -1.92 8.43 -30.78
N LYS A 707 -2.94 8.17 -31.59
CA LYS A 707 -4.03 7.26 -31.24
C LYS A 707 -3.78 5.95 -31.91
N ASN A 708 -3.93 4.88 -31.14
CA ASN A 708 -4.05 3.59 -31.74
C ASN A 708 -5.37 3.55 -32.52
N VAL A 709 -5.53 2.49 -33.26
CA VAL A 709 -6.59 2.44 -34.23
C VAL A 709 -8.00 2.28 -33.60
N SER A 710 -8.07 2.01 -32.31
CA SER A 710 -9.29 2.09 -31.50
C SER A 710 -9.66 3.50 -31.03
N ARG A 711 -8.92 4.53 -31.46
CA ARG A 711 -8.96 5.91 -30.93
C ARG A 711 -8.63 6.03 -29.45
N LYS A 712 -8.09 4.96 -28.86
CA LYS A 712 -7.44 4.99 -27.55
C LYS A 712 -6.01 5.47 -27.75
N MET A 713 -5.43 6.05 -26.72
CA MET A 713 -4.08 6.61 -26.81
C MET A 713 -3.01 5.51 -27.01
N ASP A 714 -2.09 5.72 -27.95
CA ASP A 714 -0.94 4.84 -28.22
C ASP A 714 0.30 5.32 -27.45
N ARG A 715 0.44 4.82 -26.21
CA ARG A 715 1.58 5.15 -25.33
C ARG A 715 2.92 4.76 -25.95
N GLN A 716 2.98 3.70 -26.76
CA GLN A 716 4.24 3.22 -27.31
C GLN A 716 4.73 4.12 -28.45
N GLN A 717 3.83 4.55 -29.33
CA GLN A 717 4.14 5.54 -30.36
C GLN A 717 4.50 6.89 -29.74
N LEU A 718 3.77 7.33 -28.70
CA LEU A 718 4.07 8.56 -27.97
C LEU A 718 5.49 8.55 -27.39
N ARG A 719 5.89 7.45 -26.72
CA ARG A 719 7.24 7.27 -26.18
C ARG A 719 8.31 7.35 -27.26
N ARG A 720 8.08 6.77 -28.45
CA ARG A 720 9.03 6.88 -29.59
C ARG A 720 9.16 8.31 -30.11
N CYS A 721 8.05 9.05 -30.20
CA CYS A 721 8.08 10.45 -30.62
C CYS A 721 8.88 11.31 -29.63
N ILE A 722 8.72 11.09 -28.33
CA ILE A 722 9.44 11.83 -27.29
C ILE A 722 10.93 11.42 -27.25
N ALA A 723 11.23 10.13 -27.45
CA ALA A 723 12.62 9.62 -27.49
C ALA A 723 13.45 10.18 -28.66
N ASN A 724 12.80 10.69 -29.73
CA ASN A 724 13.49 11.33 -30.85
C ASN A 724 13.87 12.80 -30.57
N LEU A 725 13.51 13.37 -29.41
CA LEU A 725 13.92 14.72 -29.02
C LEU A 725 15.33 14.69 -28.41
N SER A 726 16.23 15.55 -28.91
CA SER A 726 17.59 15.67 -28.35
C SER A 726 17.58 16.33 -26.96
N PRO A 727 18.58 16.07 -26.09
CA PRO A 727 18.68 16.71 -24.77
C PRO A 727 18.64 18.27 -24.79
N PRO A 728 19.24 18.98 -25.78
CA PRO A 728 19.04 20.42 -25.95
C PRO A 728 17.59 20.83 -26.24
N GLN A 729 16.85 20.03 -27.03
CA GLN A 729 15.44 20.31 -27.33
C GLN A 729 14.56 20.11 -26.11
N LEU A 730 14.80 19.06 -25.31
CA LEU A 730 14.08 18.84 -24.04
C LEU A 730 14.32 19.97 -23.02
N ARG A 731 15.53 20.55 -23.01
CA ARG A 731 15.87 21.74 -22.18
C ARG A 731 15.10 23.00 -22.57
N GLY A 732 14.71 23.14 -23.84
CA GLY A 732 13.87 24.26 -24.30
C GLY A 732 12.45 24.28 -23.70
N TYR A 733 12.01 23.18 -23.09
CA TYR A 733 10.73 23.04 -22.39
C TYR A 733 10.87 23.15 -20.85
N GLN A 734 12.02 23.58 -20.35
CA GLN A 734 12.31 23.80 -18.93
C GLN A 734 12.79 25.23 -18.70
N VAL A 735 12.06 26.01 -17.88
CA VAL A 735 12.55 27.32 -17.42
C VAL A 735 13.57 27.10 -16.31
N ILE A 736 14.86 27.14 -16.67
CA ILE A 736 15.95 27.29 -15.71
C ILE A 736 16.23 28.78 -15.65
N ALA A 737 15.90 29.44 -14.53
CA ALA A 737 16.35 30.81 -14.31
C ALA A 737 17.89 30.81 -14.28
N PRO A 738 18.58 31.52 -15.19
CA PRO A 738 20.03 31.61 -15.14
C PRO A 738 20.44 32.38 -13.88
N SER A 739 21.35 31.81 -13.10
CA SER A 739 22.07 32.54 -12.04
C SER A 739 23.42 32.96 -12.63
N ASP A 740 23.68 34.27 -12.67
CA ASP A 740 24.90 34.88 -13.23
C ASP A 740 26.16 34.71 -12.35
N SER A 741 26.15 33.84 -11.33
CA SER A 741 27.32 33.59 -10.45
C SER A 741 28.02 32.28 -10.79
N ASP A 742 29.37 32.27 -10.79
CA ASP A 742 30.19 31.07 -11.00
C ASP A 742 29.82 29.94 -10.02
N SER A 743 29.46 30.28 -8.78
CA SER A 743 28.96 29.35 -7.76
C SER A 743 27.57 28.77 -8.10
N GLY A 744 26.67 29.58 -8.68
CA GLY A 744 25.35 29.13 -9.14
C GLY A 744 25.42 28.16 -10.32
N VAL A 745 26.39 28.35 -11.22
CA VAL A 745 26.69 27.42 -12.32
C VAL A 745 27.31 26.12 -11.81
N LEU A 746 28.20 26.18 -10.81
CA LEU A 746 28.84 24.99 -10.21
C LEU A 746 27.82 24.15 -9.41
N ILE A 747 26.97 24.79 -8.61
CA ILE A 747 25.88 24.12 -7.87
C ILE A 747 24.83 23.57 -8.84
N GLY A 748 24.50 24.31 -9.91
CA GLY A 748 23.65 23.85 -10.99
C GLY A 748 24.21 22.59 -11.68
N LYS A 749 25.49 22.60 -12.07
CA LYS A 749 26.17 21.42 -12.66
C LYS A 749 26.26 20.22 -11.71
N THR A 750 26.49 20.47 -10.42
CA THR A 750 26.60 19.40 -9.40
C THR A 750 25.24 18.77 -9.09
N LEU A 751 24.14 19.52 -9.24
CA LEU A 751 22.76 19.06 -9.13
C LEU A 751 22.17 18.51 -10.44
N ASP A 752 22.77 18.84 -11.59
CA ASP A 752 22.41 18.31 -12.91
C ASP A 752 22.81 16.84 -13.10
N GLU A 753 23.84 16.34 -12.40
CA GLU A 753 24.27 14.92 -12.49
C GLU A 753 23.40 13.97 -11.64
N LYS A 754 22.67 14.47 -10.64
CA LYS A 754 21.65 13.72 -9.87
C LYS A 754 20.55 14.68 -9.39
N PRO A 755 19.29 14.57 -9.84
CA PRO A 755 18.24 15.52 -9.49
C PRO A 755 17.81 15.33 -8.03
N ILE A 756 18.44 16.07 -7.11
CA ILE A 756 18.05 16.12 -5.71
C ILE A 756 17.67 17.57 -5.37
N SER A 757 16.37 17.83 -5.40
CA SER A 757 15.79 19.16 -5.25
C SER A 757 15.05 19.29 -3.91
N LEU A 758 15.57 20.09 -2.98
CA LEU A 758 14.90 20.35 -1.69
C LEU A 758 13.54 21.07 -1.81
N PRO A 759 13.30 22.04 -2.73
CA PRO A 759 11.95 22.58 -2.92
C PRO A 759 10.98 21.63 -3.61
N TRP A 760 11.43 20.44 -4.01
CA TRP A 760 10.67 19.49 -4.84
C TRP A 760 10.74 18.06 -4.28
N GLY A 761 10.64 17.90 -2.96
CA GLY A 761 10.46 16.61 -2.28
C GLY A 761 11.69 15.98 -1.65
N GLY A 762 12.79 16.73 -1.48
CA GLY A 762 13.93 16.29 -0.68
C GLY A 762 13.58 16.20 0.82
N ASN A 763 14.04 15.14 1.49
CA ASN A 763 14.02 15.04 2.96
C ASN A 763 15.41 15.40 3.53
N SER A 764 15.59 15.35 4.86
CA SER A 764 16.86 15.65 5.53
C SER A 764 18.02 14.75 5.07
N ILE A 765 17.75 13.49 4.67
CA ILE A 765 18.77 12.57 4.14
C ILE A 765 19.19 12.99 2.72
N SER A 766 18.22 13.35 1.88
CA SER A 766 18.50 13.92 0.55
C SER A 766 19.30 15.23 0.66
N ALA A 767 19.00 16.06 1.66
CA ALA A 767 19.75 17.29 1.94
C ALA A 767 21.21 17.01 2.33
N MET A 768 21.43 16.02 3.20
CA MET A 768 22.77 15.56 3.58
C MET A 768 23.55 15.03 2.36
N ARG A 769 22.90 14.28 1.46
CA ARG A 769 23.54 13.80 0.21
C ARG A 769 23.93 14.93 -0.72
N VAL A 770 23.08 15.95 -0.90
CA VAL A 770 23.42 17.13 -1.71
C VAL A 770 24.57 17.90 -1.10
N ALA A 771 24.54 18.14 0.21
CA ALA A 771 25.64 18.78 0.93
C ALA A 771 26.94 18.01 0.75
N SER A 772 26.90 16.67 0.82
CA SER A 772 28.06 15.80 0.56
C SER A 772 28.60 15.94 -0.87
N THR A 773 27.73 15.87 -1.89
CA THR A 773 28.15 16.05 -3.30
C THR A 773 28.73 17.45 -3.52
N ALA A 774 28.11 18.50 -2.97
CA ALA A 774 28.65 19.86 -3.05
C ALA A 774 30.01 19.97 -2.36
N ARG A 775 30.22 19.28 -1.23
CA ARG A 775 31.51 19.23 -0.55
C ARG A 775 32.59 18.52 -1.36
N SER A 776 32.25 17.46 -2.10
CA SER A 776 33.18 16.81 -3.02
C SER A 776 33.68 17.75 -4.13
N GLN A 777 32.95 18.83 -4.40
CA GLN A 777 33.29 19.91 -5.33
C GLN A 777 33.88 21.15 -4.63
N ASN A 778 34.37 21.01 -3.39
CA ASN A 778 34.97 22.07 -2.56
C ASN A 778 34.01 23.18 -2.11
N LEU A 779 32.71 22.91 -1.95
CA LEU A 779 31.75 23.86 -1.36
C LEU A 779 31.37 23.45 0.07
N SER A 780 31.54 24.38 1.03
CA SER A 780 31.22 24.20 2.45
C SER A 780 29.73 24.37 2.70
N LEU A 781 28.96 23.33 2.36
CA LEU A 781 27.52 23.24 2.65
C LEU A 781 27.23 22.11 3.64
N VAL A 782 26.26 22.34 4.51
CA VAL A 782 25.66 21.34 5.41
C VAL A 782 24.15 21.25 5.17
N ALA A 783 23.49 20.18 5.62
CA ALA A 783 22.07 19.96 5.37
C ALA A 783 21.20 21.08 5.96
N SER A 784 21.58 21.67 7.10
CA SER A 784 20.92 22.85 7.67
C SER A 784 20.88 24.05 6.72
N ASP A 785 21.92 24.24 5.90
CA ASP A 785 22.00 25.37 4.95
C ASP A 785 20.96 25.20 3.84
N LEU A 786 20.78 23.97 3.36
CA LEU A 786 19.81 23.65 2.32
C LEU A 786 18.37 23.77 2.84
N LEU A 787 18.13 23.47 4.12
CA LEU A 787 16.84 23.67 4.77
C LEU A 787 16.52 25.16 5.00
N SER A 788 17.56 25.98 5.23
CA SER A 788 17.44 27.43 5.47
C SER A 788 17.40 28.26 4.18
N HIS A 789 18.05 27.78 3.12
CA HIS A 789 18.19 28.43 1.82
C HIS A 789 17.68 27.50 0.70
N PRO A 790 16.35 27.30 0.59
CA PRO A 790 15.80 26.25 -0.26
C PRO A 790 15.94 26.53 -1.76
N THR A 791 16.19 27.76 -2.20
CA THR A 791 16.36 28.06 -3.64
C THR A 791 17.83 28.04 -4.05
N LEU A 792 18.11 27.60 -5.27
CA LEU A 792 19.48 27.57 -5.83
C LEU A 792 20.14 28.95 -5.80
N SER A 793 19.38 30.01 -6.08
CA SER A 793 19.86 31.39 -5.98
C SER A 793 20.32 31.74 -4.55
N SER A 794 19.50 31.44 -3.53
CA SER A 794 19.84 31.72 -2.14
C SER A 794 20.97 30.84 -1.61
N LEU A 795 21.06 29.59 -2.09
CA LEU A 795 22.11 28.65 -1.70
C LEU A 795 23.46 29.04 -2.33
N ALA A 796 23.45 29.52 -3.57
CA ALA A 796 24.65 30.01 -4.26
C ALA A 796 25.24 31.26 -3.61
N GLU A 797 24.41 32.12 -3.01
CA GLU A 797 24.85 33.26 -2.21
C GLU A 797 25.48 32.83 -0.86
N TYR A 798 25.10 31.66 -0.35
CA TYR A 798 25.60 31.12 0.93
C TYR A 798 26.81 30.18 0.78
N ALA A 799 26.96 29.56 -0.39
CA ALA A 799 28.00 28.56 -0.63
C ALA A 799 29.40 29.19 -0.64
N ASN A 800 30.17 28.86 0.38
CA ASN A 800 31.58 29.27 0.51
C ASN A 800 32.51 28.12 0.13
N PRO A 801 33.74 28.38 -0.35
CA PRO A 801 34.74 27.35 -0.53
C PRO A 801 35.04 26.60 0.79
N ILE A 802 35.31 25.29 0.72
CA ILE A 802 35.78 24.53 1.89
C ILE A 802 37.17 25.02 2.27
N GLU A 803 37.30 25.56 3.49
CA GLU A 803 38.60 25.62 4.16
C GLU A 803 38.86 24.25 4.81
N PRO A 804 40.02 23.62 4.57
CA PRO A 804 40.34 22.33 5.17
C PRO A 804 40.40 22.48 6.70
N ILE A 805 39.45 21.84 7.38
CA ILE A 805 39.43 21.79 8.84
C ILE A 805 40.52 20.82 9.29
N VAL A 806 41.59 21.36 9.86
CA VAL A 806 42.66 20.58 10.47
C VAL A 806 42.36 20.43 11.95
N PHE A 807 42.21 19.18 12.39
CA PHE A 807 42.05 18.83 13.81
C PHE A 807 43.04 17.71 14.15
N ASP A 808 43.43 17.64 15.41
CA ASP A 808 44.36 16.63 15.91
C ASP A 808 43.69 15.25 15.87
N THR A 809 44.34 14.30 15.22
CA THR A 809 43.90 12.90 15.10
C THR A 809 44.92 11.94 15.71
N THR A 810 45.78 12.46 16.60
CA THR A 810 46.78 11.67 17.31
C THR A 810 46.08 10.61 18.16
N PRO A 811 46.36 9.31 17.94
CA PRO A 811 45.77 8.22 18.73
C PRO A 811 45.90 8.46 20.24
N PHE A 812 44.92 8.01 21.02
CA PHE A 812 44.82 8.13 22.48
C PHE A 812 44.59 9.56 23.02
N SER A 813 44.64 10.61 22.18
CA SER A 813 44.54 12.00 22.67
C SER A 813 43.18 12.35 23.28
N LEU A 814 42.11 11.61 22.96
CA LEU A 814 40.76 11.82 23.53
C LEU A 814 40.55 11.28 24.96
N ILE A 815 41.47 10.47 25.48
CA ILE A 815 41.34 9.90 26.84
C ILE A 815 41.65 10.92 27.93
N GLY A 816 42.42 11.97 27.60
CA GLY A 816 42.76 13.03 28.56
C GLY A 816 43.69 12.58 29.71
N ALA A 817 44.29 11.39 29.62
CA ALA A 817 45.26 10.86 30.58
C ALA A 817 46.60 10.56 29.88
N PRO A 818 47.76 10.85 30.50
CA PRO A 818 49.06 10.48 29.95
C PRO A 818 49.21 8.94 29.90
N GLU A 819 49.83 8.42 28.84
CA GLU A 819 49.98 6.98 28.57
C GLU A 819 50.58 6.19 29.75
N GLU A 820 51.51 6.83 30.48
CA GLU A 820 52.14 6.29 31.69
C GLU A 820 51.13 5.94 32.81
N ALA A 821 49.98 6.62 32.87
CA ALA A 821 48.93 6.39 33.86
C ALA A 821 47.96 5.25 33.46
N LEU A 822 48.02 4.76 32.23
CA LEU A 822 47.13 3.70 31.71
C LEU A 822 47.65 2.28 31.95
N GLY A 823 48.88 2.11 32.46
CA GLY A 823 49.50 0.81 32.73
C GLY A 823 48.63 -0.19 33.52
N PRO A 824 48.02 0.20 34.66
CA PRO A 824 47.11 -0.68 35.42
C PRO A 824 45.84 -1.06 34.64
N PHE A 825 45.35 -0.15 33.78
CA PHE A 825 44.18 -0.42 32.95
C PHE A 825 44.50 -1.45 31.86
N TYR A 826 45.64 -1.31 31.15
CA TYR A 826 46.08 -2.29 30.17
C TYR A 826 46.31 -3.69 30.78
N ALA A 827 46.91 -3.76 31.97
CA ALA A 827 47.07 -5.03 32.68
C ALA A 827 45.73 -5.74 32.94
N LYS A 828 44.69 -4.98 33.31
CA LYS A 828 43.33 -5.50 33.51
C LYS A 828 42.66 -5.97 32.21
N LEU A 829 42.92 -5.30 31.09
CA LEU A 829 42.43 -5.75 29.77
C LEU A 829 43.05 -7.08 29.36
N HIS A 830 44.36 -7.27 29.61
CA HIS A 830 45.04 -8.53 29.38
C HIS A 830 44.55 -9.64 30.31
N GLU A 831 44.39 -9.38 31.61
CA GLU A 831 43.85 -10.35 32.59
C GLU A 831 42.46 -10.84 32.17
N LYS A 832 41.60 -9.94 31.70
CA LYS A 832 40.25 -10.27 31.23
C LYS A 832 40.17 -10.80 29.80
N HIS A 833 41.32 -10.97 29.13
CA HIS A 833 41.40 -11.47 27.74
C HIS A 833 40.57 -10.63 26.75
N VAL A 834 40.45 -9.32 27.02
CA VAL A 834 39.72 -8.38 26.13
C VAL A 834 40.46 -8.17 24.82
N ILE A 835 41.79 -8.19 24.88
CA ILE A 835 42.67 -8.07 23.71
C ILE A 835 43.03 -9.50 23.29
N PRO A 836 42.57 -9.99 22.11
CA PRO A 836 42.93 -11.31 21.61
C PRO A 836 44.44 -11.47 21.41
N GLU A 837 44.94 -12.70 21.46
CA GLU A 837 46.35 -12.99 21.23
C GLU A 837 46.78 -12.53 19.82
N GLY A 838 47.81 -11.67 19.74
CA GLY A 838 48.30 -11.08 18.49
C GLY A 838 47.62 -9.76 18.07
N ALA A 839 46.56 -9.33 18.76
CA ALA A 839 45.94 -8.02 18.55
C ALA A 839 46.63 -6.93 19.38
N ASN A 840 46.67 -5.70 18.85
CA ASN A 840 47.09 -4.49 19.57
C ASN A 840 45.97 -3.44 19.56
N ILE A 841 45.98 -2.54 20.55
CA ILE A 841 45.09 -1.37 20.57
C ILE A 841 45.59 -0.36 19.52
N LEU A 842 44.73 -0.01 18.57
CA LEU A 842 45.00 1.02 17.56
C LEU A 842 44.68 2.42 18.08
N ASP A 843 43.55 2.55 18.77
CA ASP A 843 43.09 3.80 19.35
C ASP A 843 42.05 3.53 20.45
N MET A 844 41.79 4.52 21.30
CA MET A 844 40.74 4.49 22.31
C MET A 844 40.13 5.86 22.57
N ALA A 845 38.82 5.89 22.80
CA ALA A 845 38.07 7.11 23.07
C ALA A 845 36.96 6.86 24.12
N PRO A 846 36.46 7.90 24.80
CA PRO A 846 35.24 7.79 25.60
C PRO A 846 34.04 7.37 24.74
N LEU A 847 33.03 6.74 25.35
CA LEU A 847 31.74 6.55 24.68
C LEU A 847 31.02 7.88 24.53
N THR A 848 30.26 8.00 23.45
CA THR A 848 29.29 9.08 23.27
C THR A 848 28.10 8.89 24.22
N ASN A 849 27.34 9.95 24.52
CA ASN A 849 26.14 9.80 25.36
C ASN A 849 25.15 8.76 24.80
N TYR A 850 24.94 8.75 23.47
CA TYR A 850 24.07 7.75 22.84
C TYR A 850 24.58 6.31 23.07
N GLN A 851 25.88 6.06 22.92
CA GLN A 851 26.45 4.75 23.22
C GLN A 851 26.29 4.38 24.71
N CYS A 852 26.40 5.34 25.63
CA CYS A 852 26.13 5.10 27.05
C CYS A 852 24.66 4.69 27.30
N GLU A 853 23.69 5.30 26.61
CA GLU A 853 22.28 4.90 26.70
C GLU A 853 22.05 3.49 26.14
N MET A 854 22.72 3.13 25.05
CA MET A 854 22.63 1.78 24.46
C MET A 854 23.33 0.71 25.30
N LEU A 855 24.25 1.08 26.19
CA LEU A 855 24.79 0.15 27.19
C LEU A 855 23.74 -0.30 28.20
N GLU A 856 22.76 0.54 28.54
CA GLU A 856 21.68 0.18 29.48
C GLU A 856 20.75 -0.91 28.90
N THR A 857 20.57 -0.93 27.57
CA THR A 857 19.80 -1.97 26.88
C THR A 857 20.61 -3.25 26.73
N GLY A 858 21.88 -3.12 26.32
CA GLY A 858 22.89 -4.18 26.26
C GLY A 858 22.63 -5.27 25.20
N GLY A 859 21.62 -5.09 24.36
CA GLY A 859 21.18 -6.08 23.35
C GLY A 859 22.07 -6.13 22.12
N LEU A 860 21.99 -7.26 21.41
CA LEU A 860 22.53 -7.44 20.06
C LEU A 860 21.37 -7.55 19.07
N ASP A 861 21.56 -7.00 17.89
CA ASP A 861 20.57 -7.04 16.81
C ASP A 861 21.09 -7.91 15.67
N SER A 862 20.20 -8.77 15.14
CA SER A 862 20.52 -9.71 14.07
C SER A 862 19.73 -9.40 12.81
N PHE A 863 20.45 -9.19 11.70
CA PHE A 863 19.91 -8.92 10.38
C PHE A 863 20.04 -10.18 9.51
N MET A 864 18.91 -10.75 9.14
CA MET A 864 18.82 -12.02 8.41
C MET A 864 18.48 -11.77 6.93
N PHE A 865 19.17 -12.48 6.04
CA PHE A 865 18.95 -12.50 4.59
C PHE A 865 18.74 -13.94 4.12
N ILE A 866 17.63 -14.23 3.44
CA ILE A 866 17.32 -15.55 2.87
C ILE A 866 17.46 -15.51 1.35
N TYR A 867 18.28 -16.40 0.81
CA TYR A 867 18.58 -16.55 -0.61
C TYR A 867 18.00 -17.84 -1.15
N ASP A 868 17.18 -17.72 -2.18
CA ASP A 868 16.60 -18.85 -2.93
C ASP A 868 17.39 -19.02 -4.24
N GLY A 869 18.48 -19.79 -4.20
CA GLY A 869 19.42 -19.94 -5.31
C GLY A 869 20.86 -20.22 -4.84
N PRO A 870 21.78 -20.50 -5.78
CA PRO A 870 23.15 -20.85 -5.44
C PRO A 870 23.93 -19.66 -4.88
N VAL A 871 24.59 -19.85 -3.73
CA VAL A 871 25.55 -18.87 -3.16
C VAL A 871 26.92 -19.52 -3.00
N ASP A 872 27.96 -18.84 -3.50
CA ASP A 872 29.34 -19.26 -3.32
C ASP A 872 29.81 -18.89 -1.90
N LYS A 873 29.91 -19.91 -1.04
CA LYS A 873 30.23 -19.76 0.38
C LYS A 873 31.60 -19.12 0.62
N ASP A 874 32.61 -19.51 -0.18
CA ASP A 874 33.98 -19.02 -0.03
C ASP A 874 34.10 -17.56 -0.48
N ARG A 875 33.44 -17.23 -1.59
CA ARG A 875 33.35 -15.86 -2.09
C ARG A 875 32.63 -14.93 -1.11
N LEU A 876 31.54 -15.41 -0.48
CA LEU A 876 30.84 -14.67 0.56
C LEU A 876 31.70 -14.44 1.80
N ARG A 877 32.43 -15.47 2.26
CA ARG A 877 33.37 -15.33 3.38
C ARG A 877 34.49 -14.31 3.07
N ASN A 878 35.04 -14.33 1.86
CA ASN A 878 36.06 -13.36 1.43
C ASN A 878 35.51 -11.92 1.33
N ALA A 879 34.26 -11.78 0.86
CA ALA A 879 33.57 -10.50 0.83
C ALA A 879 33.36 -9.94 2.25
N CYS A 880 32.94 -10.80 3.18
CA CYS A 880 32.80 -10.46 4.59
C CYS A 880 34.14 -10.04 5.22
N GLN A 881 35.22 -10.75 4.91
CA GLN A 881 36.57 -10.41 5.38
C GLN A 881 37.01 -9.03 4.86
N THR A 882 36.75 -8.72 3.58
CA THR A 882 37.06 -7.41 2.99
C THR A 882 36.37 -6.28 3.75
N VAL A 883 35.10 -6.47 4.11
CA VAL A 883 34.30 -5.49 4.87
C VAL A 883 34.72 -5.40 6.34
N TRP A 884 35.08 -6.53 6.96
CA TRP A 884 35.64 -6.58 8.31
C TRP A 884 36.95 -5.80 8.46
N ASP A 885 37.81 -5.89 7.44
CA ASP A 885 39.09 -5.17 7.41
C ASP A 885 38.87 -3.68 7.15
N LEU A 886 37.89 -3.34 6.31
CA LEU A 886 37.53 -1.97 5.93
C LEU A 886 36.98 -1.14 7.10
N TYR A 887 36.23 -1.75 8.03
CA TYR A 887 35.55 -1.03 9.11
C TYR A 887 36.16 -1.29 10.49
N PRO A 888 36.96 -0.36 11.05
CA PRO A 888 37.52 -0.49 12.40
C PRO A 888 36.45 -0.70 13.48
N MET A 889 35.27 -0.10 13.32
CA MET A 889 34.15 -0.21 14.28
C MET A 889 33.65 -1.64 14.50
N LEU A 890 33.79 -2.53 13.51
CA LEU A 890 33.45 -3.95 13.67
C LEU A 890 34.41 -4.68 14.61
N ARG A 891 35.63 -4.14 14.78
CA ARG A 891 36.69 -4.62 15.67
C ARG A 891 36.82 -3.80 16.95
N THR A 892 35.81 -2.98 17.27
CA THR A 892 35.78 -2.17 18.48
C THR A 892 35.13 -2.93 19.64
N VAL A 893 35.77 -2.89 20.80
CA VAL A 893 35.24 -3.43 22.06
C VAL A 893 34.97 -2.31 23.07
N PHE A 894 33.99 -2.51 23.94
CA PHE A 894 33.56 -1.52 24.93
C PHE A 894 33.87 -2.02 26.33
N VAL A 895 34.56 -1.20 27.14
CA VAL A 895 35.03 -1.61 28.47
C VAL A 895 34.88 -0.49 29.52
N PRO A 896 34.67 -0.85 30.80
CA PRO A 896 34.64 0.12 31.88
C PRO A 896 36.06 0.61 32.25
N MET A 897 36.20 1.91 32.43
CA MET A 897 37.41 2.60 32.90
C MET A 897 37.05 3.59 34.01
N GLY A 898 37.23 3.18 35.27
CA GLY A 898 36.73 3.92 36.42
C GLY A 898 35.20 3.96 36.44
N ASP A 899 34.62 5.15 36.62
CA ASP A 899 33.17 5.41 36.57
C ASP A 899 32.64 5.65 35.15
N ASN A 900 33.51 5.61 34.13
CA ASN A 900 33.18 5.84 32.73
C ASN A 900 33.39 4.59 31.88
N PHE A 901 32.97 4.66 30.60
CA PHE A 901 33.21 3.62 29.60
C PHE A 901 34.07 4.16 28.47
N VAL A 902 34.91 3.30 27.90
CA VAL A 902 35.74 3.60 26.73
C VAL A 902 35.53 2.57 25.62
N GLN A 903 35.69 3.02 24.38
CA GLN A 903 35.66 2.20 23.18
C GLN A 903 37.10 2.04 22.67
N ILE A 904 37.50 0.81 22.38
CA ILE A 904 38.87 0.43 22.03
C ILE A 904 38.87 -0.26 20.67
N VAL A 905 39.62 0.29 19.71
CA VAL A 905 39.77 -0.28 18.38
C VAL A 905 40.92 -1.29 18.37
N LEU A 906 40.65 -2.52 17.96
CA LEU A 906 41.65 -3.59 17.94
C LEU A 906 42.18 -3.85 16.52
N SER A 907 43.49 -4.09 16.40
CA SER A 907 44.15 -4.56 15.18
C SER A 907 44.11 -6.08 15.06
N HIS A 908 44.16 -6.59 13.82
CA HIS A 908 44.40 -8.01 13.52
C HIS A 908 43.48 -9.02 14.23
N VAL A 909 42.21 -8.65 14.42
CA VAL A 909 41.17 -9.55 14.97
C VAL A 909 40.60 -10.40 13.85
N ASN A 910 40.56 -11.72 14.03
CA ASN A 910 39.96 -12.65 13.07
C ASN A 910 38.44 -12.40 12.91
N LEU A 911 37.93 -12.53 11.69
CA LEU A 911 36.50 -12.46 11.39
C LEU A 911 35.73 -13.57 12.12
N PRO A 912 34.77 -13.25 13.01
CA PRO A 912 33.85 -14.22 13.58
C PRO A 912 32.82 -14.63 12.52
N PHE A 913 33.12 -15.72 11.80
CA PHE A 913 32.27 -16.26 10.73
C PHE A 913 31.94 -17.73 10.99
N ASP A 914 30.69 -18.01 11.28
CA ASP A 914 30.18 -19.37 11.48
C ASP A 914 29.48 -19.88 10.22
N ALA A 915 29.80 -21.10 9.80
CA ALA A 915 29.15 -21.78 8.69
C ALA A 915 28.43 -23.04 9.19
N ILE A 916 27.11 -23.07 9.04
CA ILE A 916 26.23 -24.13 9.52
C ILE A 916 25.61 -24.82 8.31
N GLU A 917 25.74 -26.14 8.24
CA GLU A 917 24.98 -26.96 7.28
C GLU A 917 23.79 -27.59 7.98
N THR A 918 22.63 -27.56 7.32
CA THR A 918 21.38 -28.10 7.88
C THR A 918 20.65 -29.00 6.89
N GLU A 919 20.00 -30.04 7.43
CA GLU A 919 19.05 -30.89 6.71
C GLU A 919 17.61 -30.39 6.83
N GLU A 920 17.36 -29.48 7.78
CA GLU A 920 16.08 -28.78 7.93
C GLU A 920 15.97 -27.61 6.96
N ALA A 921 14.76 -27.03 6.83
CA ALA A 921 14.57 -25.81 6.06
C ALA A 921 15.46 -24.68 6.61
N VAL A 922 16.08 -23.90 5.72
CA VAL A 922 17.11 -22.92 6.09
C VAL A 922 16.51 -21.76 6.90
N GLU A 923 15.34 -21.26 6.52
CA GLU A 923 14.72 -20.08 7.15
C GLU A 923 14.41 -20.26 8.65
N PRO A 924 13.79 -21.37 9.12
CA PRO A 924 13.61 -21.64 10.55
C PRO A 924 14.93 -21.73 11.34
N VAL A 925 15.94 -22.41 10.79
CA VAL A 925 17.25 -22.56 11.44
C VAL A 925 17.96 -21.22 11.54
N THR A 926 17.94 -20.44 10.46
CA THR A 926 18.52 -19.09 10.40
C THR A 926 17.84 -18.16 11.42
N THR A 927 16.50 -18.23 11.51
CA THR A 927 15.73 -17.48 12.52
C THR A 927 16.10 -17.88 13.95
N SER A 928 16.27 -19.17 14.22
CA SER A 928 16.70 -19.67 15.53
C SER A 928 18.11 -19.19 15.87
N CYS A 929 19.03 -19.22 14.90
CA CYS A 929 20.39 -18.71 15.06
C CYS A 929 20.38 -17.22 15.38
N ALA A 930 19.67 -16.41 14.58
CA ALA A 930 19.53 -14.97 14.81
C ALA A 930 18.99 -14.66 16.22
N LYS A 931 17.93 -15.35 16.66
CA LYS A 931 17.38 -15.17 18.03
C LYS A 931 18.36 -15.52 19.15
N LYS A 932 19.17 -16.57 18.96
CA LYS A 932 20.22 -16.95 19.93
C LYS A 932 21.34 -15.91 19.98
N LEU A 933 21.69 -15.35 18.83
CA LEU A 933 22.74 -14.34 18.68
C LEU A 933 22.32 -12.95 19.21
N CYS A 934 21.01 -12.65 19.27
CA CYS A 934 20.48 -11.40 19.84
C CYS A 934 20.62 -11.26 21.37
N GLN A 935 21.24 -12.22 22.06
CA GLN A 935 21.42 -12.14 23.51
C GLN A 935 22.41 -11.03 23.90
N ARG A 936 22.28 -10.52 25.13
CA ARG A 936 23.10 -9.41 25.62
C ARG A 936 24.59 -9.68 25.47
N SER A 937 25.31 -8.70 24.90
CA SER A 937 26.76 -8.78 24.78
C SER A 937 27.44 -8.56 26.13
N SER A 938 28.51 -9.29 26.40
CA SER A 938 29.36 -9.03 27.55
C SER A 938 30.32 -7.88 27.26
N LEU A 939 30.44 -6.91 28.17
CA LEU A 939 31.46 -5.86 28.08
C LEU A 939 32.85 -6.49 27.92
N GLY A 940 33.64 -5.95 27.00
CA GLY A 940 34.96 -6.48 26.64
C GLY A 940 34.95 -7.62 25.61
N SER A 941 33.79 -8.00 25.07
CA SER A 941 33.68 -8.92 23.93
C SER A 941 33.30 -8.19 22.64
N LEU A 942 33.58 -8.81 21.49
CA LEU A 942 33.16 -8.29 20.18
C LEU A 942 31.64 -8.45 20.03
N GLY A 943 30.95 -7.35 19.72
CA GLY A 943 29.51 -7.35 19.45
C GLY A 943 29.14 -7.75 18.02
N ALA A 944 30.12 -7.85 17.11
CA ALA A 944 29.91 -8.13 15.70
C ALA A 944 30.20 -9.60 15.36
N SER A 945 29.27 -10.28 14.69
CA SER A 945 29.47 -11.64 14.17
C SER A 945 28.66 -11.89 12.89
N LEU A 946 29.10 -12.88 12.10
CA LEU A 946 28.48 -13.26 10.83
C LEU A 946 28.20 -14.77 10.82
N THR A 947 27.02 -15.18 10.37
CA THR A 947 26.66 -16.60 10.32
C THR A 947 26.01 -16.94 8.98
N LEU A 948 26.52 -17.97 8.30
CA LEU A 948 25.95 -18.54 7.08
C LEU A 948 25.34 -19.91 7.39
N VAL A 949 24.02 -20.04 7.20
CA VAL A 949 23.27 -21.29 7.22
C VAL A 949 23.06 -21.74 5.78
N SER A 950 23.42 -22.96 5.43
CA SER A 950 23.25 -23.51 4.08
C SER A 950 22.50 -24.83 4.12
N SER A 951 21.59 -25.03 3.15
CA SER A 951 21.00 -26.35 2.93
C SER A 951 22.06 -27.32 2.39
N ARG A 952 21.92 -28.61 2.73
CA ARG A 952 22.87 -29.65 2.28
C ARG A 952 22.88 -29.85 0.77
N ASP A 953 21.77 -29.56 0.10
CA ASP A 953 21.65 -29.61 -1.37
C ASP A 953 22.20 -28.35 -2.07
N GLY A 954 22.60 -27.31 -1.30
CA GLY A 954 23.13 -26.05 -1.83
C GLY A 954 22.11 -25.18 -2.57
N GLY A 955 20.82 -25.47 -2.45
CA GLY A 955 19.74 -24.72 -3.11
C GLY A 955 19.24 -23.50 -2.36
N GLN A 956 19.50 -23.40 -1.05
CA GLN A 956 19.03 -22.30 -0.20
C GLN A 956 20.08 -21.90 0.84
N HIS A 957 20.17 -20.60 1.11
CA HIS A 957 21.11 -20.05 2.09
C HIS A 957 20.45 -18.97 2.96
N GLY A 958 20.85 -18.91 4.23
CA GLY A 958 20.47 -17.89 5.18
C GLY A 958 21.74 -17.22 5.70
N PHE A 959 21.81 -15.90 5.65
CA PHE A 959 22.96 -15.13 6.10
C PHE A 959 22.54 -14.17 7.21
N VAL A 960 23.22 -14.21 8.35
CA VAL A 960 22.93 -13.40 9.52
C VAL A 960 24.11 -12.49 9.81
N ILE A 961 23.84 -11.20 9.98
CA ILE A 961 24.78 -10.20 10.47
C ILE A 961 24.30 -9.78 11.86
N THR A 962 25.10 -10.01 12.89
CA THR A 962 24.79 -9.60 14.26
C THR A 962 25.71 -8.46 14.67
N LEU A 963 25.15 -7.39 15.23
CA LEU A 963 25.89 -6.20 15.67
C LEU A 963 25.33 -5.66 17.00
N SER A 964 26.16 -4.95 17.76
CA SER A 964 25.68 -4.13 18.88
C SER A 964 25.28 -2.73 18.40
N HIS A 965 24.20 -2.17 18.94
CA HIS A 965 23.81 -0.77 18.69
C HIS A 965 24.87 0.26 19.12
N LEU A 966 25.91 -0.17 19.86
CA LEU A 966 27.12 0.60 20.15
C LEU A 966 28.07 0.75 18.95
N GLN A 967 27.87 -0.04 17.88
CA GLN A 967 28.73 -0.11 16.71
C GLN A 967 28.08 0.48 15.45
N TYR A 968 26.75 0.60 15.42
CA TYR A 968 26.03 1.02 14.23
C TYR A 968 24.83 1.90 14.56
N ASP A 969 24.33 2.58 13.52
CA ASP A 969 23.04 3.25 13.50
C ASP A 969 22.28 2.94 12.20
N GLY A 970 21.06 3.47 12.06
CA GLY A 970 20.20 3.17 10.91
C GLY A 970 20.80 3.51 9.54
N ILE A 971 21.74 4.46 9.46
CA ILE A 971 22.44 4.80 8.21
C ILE A 971 23.56 3.78 7.93
N SER A 972 24.30 3.39 8.97
CA SER A 972 25.44 2.47 8.89
C SER A 972 25.08 1.10 8.30
N MET A 973 23.86 0.60 8.58
CA MET A 973 23.41 -0.70 8.08
C MET A 973 23.34 -0.80 6.55
N HIS A 974 23.07 0.31 5.86
CA HIS A 974 23.05 0.31 4.40
C HIS A 974 24.45 0.08 3.80
N PHE A 975 25.50 0.45 4.53
CA PHE A 975 26.88 0.34 4.06
C PHE A 975 27.40 -1.08 4.16
N ILE A 976 27.19 -1.76 5.29
CA ILE A 976 27.70 -3.12 5.49
C ILE A 976 27.08 -4.11 4.48
N ALA A 977 25.77 -4.06 4.27
CA ALA A 977 25.08 -4.96 3.33
C ALA A 977 25.49 -4.69 1.87
N ASN A 978 25.56 -3.42 1.47
CA ASN A 978 25.96 -3.02 0.12
C ASN A 978 27.42 -3.38 -0.17
N ASP A 979 28.32 -3.14 0.78
CA ASP A 979 29.75 -3.36 0.57
C ASP A 979 30.10 -4.86 0.59
N ILE A 980 29.36 -5.69 1.35
CA ILE A 980 29.43 -7.16 1.24
C ILE A 980 29.00 -7.60 -0.17
N ALA A 981 27.87 -7.08 -0.69
CA ALA A 981 27.40 -7.40 -2.03
C ALA A 981 28.38 -6.97 -3.14
N LEU A 982 28.99 -5.78 -3.01
CA LEU A 982 30.00 -5.28 -3.95
C LEU A 982 31.27 -6.13 -3.92
N ALA A 983 31.78 -6.43 -2.72
CA ALA A 983 32.96 -7.28 -2.54
C ALA A 983 32.71 -8.70 -3.06
N TYR A 984 31.50 -9.23 -2.83
CA TYR A 984 31.07 -10.49 -3.42
C TYR A 984 31.15 -10.42 -4.95
N CYS A 985 30.61 -9.38 -5.59
CA CYS A 985 30.70 -9.14 -7.04
C CYS A 985 32.14 -8.95 -7.59
N GLY A 986 33.19 -9.07 -6.77
CA GLY A 986 34.58 -8.87 -7.17
C GLY A 986 34.97 -7.40 -7.33
N LYS A 987 34.13 -6.46 -6.85
CA LYS A 987 34.41 -5.03 -6.85
C LYS A 987 35.04 -4.63 -5.52
N VAL A 988 35.92 -3.63 -5.53
CA VAL A 988 36.55 -3.12 -4.31
C VAL A 988 35.65 -2.02 -3.72
N PRO A 989 35.14 -2.17 -2.49
CA PRO A 989 34.41 -1.09 -1.82
C PRO A 989 35.31 0.14 -1.63
N ALA A 990 34.72 1.34 -1.72
CA ALA A 990 35.48 2.58 -1.54
C ALA A 990 35.94 2.74 -0.08
N PRO A 991 37.14 3.30 0.17
CA PRO A 991 37.59 3.64 1.52
C PRO A 991 36.60 4.59 2.19
N ARG A 992 36.28 4.34 3.47
CA ARG A 992 35.37 5.19 4.24
C ARG A 992 36.11 5.92 5.35
N PRO A 993 35.67 7.13 5.74
CA PRO A 993 36.27 7.80 6.89
C PRO A 993 36.02 7.03 8.18
N ASP A 994 37.02 7.01 9.06
CA ASP A 994 36.93 6.36 10.36
C ASP A 994 35.97 7.13 11.28
N TYR A 995 35.19 6.40 12.08
CA TYR A 995 34.38 6.96 13.15
C TYR A 995 35.22 7.72 14.18
N PHE A 996 36.46 7.31 14.43
CA PHE A 996 37.33 8.03 15.36
C PHE A 996 37.64 9.46 14.86
N ASN A 997 37.74 9.68 13.55
CA ASN A 997 37.88 11.05 12.99
C ASN A 997 36.67 11.92 13.33
N TYR A 998 35.47 11.34 13.38
CA TYR A 998 34.28 12.03 13.86
C TYR A 998 34.37 12.37 15.35
N LEU A 999 34.88 11.47 16.19
CA LEU A 999 35.09 11.77 17.62
C LEU A 999 36.13 12.89 17.84
N TYR A 1000 37.25 12.86 17.11
CA TYR A 1000 38.26 13.92 17.15
C TYR A 1000 37.69 15.27 16.74
N PHE A 1001 36.94 15.29 15.64
CA PHE A 1001 36.23 16.48 15.18
C PHE A 1001 35.27 17.01 16.26
N ARG A 1002 34.44 16.15 16.86
CA ARG A 1002 33.49 16.57 17.92
C ARG A 1002 34.16 17.16 19.14
N ALA A 1003 35.29 16.58 19.57
CA ALA A 1003 35.99 17.03 20.77
C ALA A 1003 36.68 18.40 20.59
N GLN A 1004 37.08 18.73 19.36
CA GLN A 1004 37.92 19.90 19.07
C GLN A 1004 37.19 21.02 18.33
N HIS A 1005 36.05 20.75 17.69
CA HIS A 1005 35.32 21.77 16.92
C HIS A 1005 34.53 22.73 17.83
N CYS A 1006 34.45 24.01 17.44
CA CYS A 1006 34.07 25.18 18.25
C CYS A 1006 32.84 24.96 19.15
N LEU A 1007 33.07 24.43 20.36
CA LEU A 1007 32.02 24.16 21.34
C LEU A 1007 31.39 25.46 21.88
N ASP A 1008 32.12 26.57 21.89
CA ASP A 1008 31.65 27.83 22.47
C ASP A 1008 30.50 28.48 21.68
N ASP A 1009 30.53 28.40 20.34
CA ASP A 1009 29.43 28.84 19.50
C ASP A 1009 28.18 27.96 19.70
N ALA A 1010 28.39 26.65 19.79
CA ALA A 1010 27.32 25.69 20.05
C ALA A 1010 26.65 25.93 21.42
N PHE A 1011 27.43 26.07 22.49
CA PHE A 1011 26.88 26.33 23.83
C PHE A 1011 26.25 27.72 23.95
N SER A 1012 26.76 28.71 23.22
CA SER A 1012 26.14 30.05 23.13
C SER A 1012 24.76 29.96 22.47
N PHE A 1013 24.64 29.24 21.36
CA PHE A 1013 23.36 28.95 20.72
C PHE A 1013 22.40 28.22 21.68
N TRP A 1014 22.84 27.10 22.29
CA TRP A 1014 21.98 26.32 23.19
C TRP A 1014 21.53 27.11 24.41
N LYS A 1015 22.38 28.00 24.95
CA LYS A 1015 22.02 28.88 26.08
C LYS A 1015 20.94 29.89 25.69
N GLN A 1016 21.00 30.42 24.48
CA GLN A 1016 19.94 31.29 23.95
C GLN A 1016 18.66 30.50 23.64
N TYR A 1017 18.79 29.32 23.03
CA TYR A 1017 17.67 28.46 22.61
C TYR A 1017 16.85 27.95 23.81
N LEU A 1018 17.53 27.56 24.89
CA LEU A 1018 16.92 27.02 26.11
C LEU A 1018 16.66 28.09 27.17
N GLN A 1019 16.85 29.37 26.85
CA GLN A 1019 16.64 30.47 27.79
C GLN A 1019 15.18 30.52 28.26
N GLN A 1020 14.95 30.51 29.58
CA GLN A 1020 13.60 30.48 30.19
C GLN A 1020 12.74 29.30 29.72
N ALA A 1021 13.35 28.25 29.17
CA ALA A 1021 12.59 27.08 28.80
C ALA A 1021 11.96 26.47 30.06
N PRO A 1022 10.67 26.09 30.01
CA PRO A 1022 10.05 25.41 31.13
C PRO A 1022 10.87 24.16 31.43
N VAL A 1023 11.14 23.93 32.72
CA VAL A 1023 11.40 22.58 33.21
C VAL A 1023 10.00 21.98 33.26
N ASN A 1024 9.49 21.52 32.11
CA ASN A 1024 8.07 21.19 31.96
C ASN A 1024 7.65 20.32 33.16
N ARG A 1025 6.44 20.55 33.70
CA ARG A 1025 5.86 19.69 34.77
C ARG A 1025 5.76 18.21 34.38
N LEU A 1026 6.09 17.88 33.12
CA LEU A 1026 6.38 16.54 32.61
C LEU A 1026 7.34 15.71 33.50
N LEU A 1027 8.19 16.36 34.30
CA LEU A 1027 9.14 15.69 35.20
C LEU A 1027 8.60 15.42 36.60
N GLU A 1028 7.58 16.16 37.07
CA GLU A 1028 7.10 16.08 38.46
C GLU A 1028 6.46 14.72 38.79
N LYS A 1029 5.95 13.97 37.80
CA LYS A 1029 5.39 12.63 38.00
C LYS A 1029 6.43 11.51 38.14
N TYR A 1030 7.68 11.74 37.72
CA TYR A 1030 8.76 10.76 37.78
C TYR A 1030 9.84 11.12 38.81
N HIS A 1031 9.71 12.27 39.49
CA HIS A 1031 10.55 12.70 40.60
C HIS A 1031 9.95 12.33 41.98
N THR A 1032 9.35 11.14 42.13
CA THR A 1032 9.27 10.54 43.47
C THR A 1032 10.61 9.87 43.76
N GLU A 1033 11.18 10.13 44.94
CA GLU A 1033 12.54 9.82 45.41
C GLU A 1033 12.98 8.33 45.41
N ASP A 1034 12.36 7.46 44.61
CA ASP A 1034 12.70 6.05 44.51
C ASP A 1034 13.63 5.80 43.31
N PRO A 1035 14.85 5.28 43.51
CA PRO A 1035 15.82 5.08 42.45
C PRO A 1035 15.41 3.88 41.59
N SER A 1036 14.84 4.18 40.42
CA SER A 1036 14.41 3.21 39.39
C SER A 1036 13.19 2.37 39.80
N PRO A 1037 12.15 2.24 38.95
CA PRO A 1037 11.23 1.12 39.09
C PRO A 1037 12.06 -0.18 39.02
N PRO A 1038 11.77 -1.20 39.84
CA PRO A 1038 12.48 -2.47 39.77
C PRO A 1038 12.49 -2.97 38.33
N LEU A 1039 13.65 -3.45 37.87
CA LEU A 1039 14.05 -3.77 36.49
C LEU A 1039 13.13 -4.73 35.68
N GLY A 1040 11.93 -5.07 36.19
CA GLY A 1040 10.99 -6.03 35.62
C GLY A 1040 9.51 -5.62 35.54
N MET A 1041 9.09 -4.38 35.82
CA MET A 1041 7.64 -4.02 35.85
C MET A 1041 7.24 -2.70 35.16
N ALA A 1042 7.94 -2.30 34.10
CA ALA A 1042 7.44 -1.22 33.22
C ALA A 1042 6.40 -1.79 32.24
N TRP A 1043 5.16 -1.28 32.27
CA TRP A 1043 4.14 -1.65 31.29
C TRP A 1043 4.26 -0.74 30.07
N CYS A 1044 4.44 -1.35 28.91
CA CYS A 1044 4.57 -0.66 27.63
C CYS A 1044 3.20 -0.69 26.93
N SER A 1045 2.59 0.47 26.73
CA SER A 1045 1.40 0.60 25.87
C SER A 1045 1.83 1.21 24.54
N SER A 1046 1.72 0.42 23.46
CA SER A 1046 1.98 0.89 22.09
C SER A 1046 0.67 1.07 21.33
N GLN A 1047 0.53 2.20 20.65
CA GLN A 1047 -0.59 2.44 19.74
C GLN A 1047 -0.11 2.89 18.38
N GLU A 1048 -0.66 2.27 17.34
CA GLU A 1048 -0.24 2.46 15.96
C GLU A 1048 -1.39 2.99 15.13
N LEU A 1049 -1.14 4.04 14.35
CA LEU A 1049 -2.13 4.58 13.43
C LEU A 1049 -1.48 4.89 12.08
N THR A 1050 -2.09 4.36 11.02
CA THR A 1050 -1.68 4.66 9.65
C THR A 1050 -2.63 5.67 9.02
N ILE A 1051 -2.17 6.92 8.86
CA ILE A 1051 -2.95 7.97 8.19
C ILE A 1051 -2.47 8.20 6.76
N ARG A 1052 -3.41 8.49 5.85
CA ARG A 1052 -3.06 8.99 4.51
C ARG A 1052 -2.71 10.46 4.64
N ILE A 1053 -1.56 10.86 4.12
CA ILE A 1053 -1.13 12.26 4.15
C ILE A 1053 -1.82 12.98 2.97
N PRO A 1054 -2.63 14.03 3.22
CA PRO A 1054 -3.16 14.88 2.17
C PRO A 1054 -2.04 15.63 1.45
N SER A 1055 -2.21 15.94 0.16
CA SER A 1055 -1.26 16.78 -0.58
C SER A 1055 -1.16 18.16 0.09
N PHE A 1056 0.04 18.54 0.57
CA PHE A 1056 0.29 19.85 1.17
C PHE A 1056 1.39 20.59 0.40
N SER A 1057 1.21 21.91 0.25
CA SER A 1057 1.66 22.66 -0.93
C SER A 1057 2.91 23.53 -0.79
N GLN A 1058 3.76 23.35 0.24
CA GLN A 1058 4.73 24.39 0.60
C GLN A 1058 6.08 23.87 1.12
N ARG A 1059 7.03 24.79 1.33
CA ARG A 1059 8.44 24.66 1.78
C ARG A 1059 8.68 23.82 3.06
N VAL A 1060 7.64 23.24 3.63
CA VAL A 1060 7.64 22.53 4.91
C VAL A 1060 7.86 21.03 4.66
N THR A 1061 8.72 20.36 5.42
CA THR A 1061 8.88 18.89 5.29
C THR A 1061 7.76 18.13 6.01
N LEU A 1062 7.46 16.89 5.58
CA LEU A 1062 6.54 16.01 6.32
C LEU A 1062 6.99 15.85 7.79
N ALA A 1063 8.30 15.78 8.01
CA ALA A 1063 8.88 15.71 9.34
C ALA A 1063 8.48 16.93 10.19
N THR A 1064 8.51 18.12 9.60
CA THR A 1064 8.07 19.37 10.24
C THR A 1064 6.59 19.34 10.58
N LEU A 1065 5.74 18.89 9.65
CA LEU A 1065 4.29 18.76 9.86
C LEU A 1065 3.97 17.87 11.08
N VAL A 1066 4.61 16.71 11.13
CA VAL A 1066 4.37 15.72 12.18
C VAL A 1066 4.92 16.19 13.54
N ARG A 1067 6.11 16.84 13.55
CA ARG A 1067 6.66 17.48 14.76
C ARG A 1067 5.78 18.60 15.29
N ALA A 1068 5.24 19.43 14.40
CA ALA A 1068 4.36 20.53 14.77
C ALA A 1068 3.06 20.00 15.37
N ALA A 1069 2.44 19.01 14.73
CA ALA A 1069 1.25 18.34 15.26
C ALA A 1069 1.51 17.67 16.61
N TRP A 1070 2.68 17.05 16.78
CA TRP A 1070 3.09 16.45 18.06
C TRP A 1070 3.23 17.49 19.17
N SER A 1071 3.89 18.61 18.85
CA SER A 1071 4.10 19.71 19.79
C SER A 1071 2.76 20.25 20.31
N VAL A 1072 1.77 20.38 19.42
CA VAL A 1072 0.40 20.76 19.81
C VAL A 1072 -0.29 19.68 20.64
N ALA A 1073 -0.20 18.40 20.26
CA ALA A 1073 -0.80 17.32 21.03
C ALA A 1073 -0.26 17.27 22.48
N LEU A 1074 1.05 17.49 22.65
CA LEU A 1074 1.65 17.66 23.97
C LEU A 1074 1.14 18.92 24.68
N GLY A 1075 1.11 20.06 24.00
CA GLY A 1075 0.65 21.32 24.58
C GLY A 1075 -0.80 21.23 25.08
N GLU A 1076 -1.67 20.55 24.33
CA GLU A 1076 -3.06 20.29 24.74
C GLU A 1076 -3.14 19.31 25.93
N ARG A 1077 -2.34 18.23 25.92
CA ARG A 1077 -2.34 17.24 27.02
C ARG A 1077 -1.92 17.87 28.35
N TYR A 1078 -0.92 18.75 28.32
CA TYR A 1078 -0.35 19.35 29.52
C TYR A 1078 -0.84 20.77 29.81
N GLN A 1079 -1.69 21.32 28.93
CA GLN A 1079 -2.20 22.69 29.02
C GLN A 1079 -1.06 23.72 29.10
N GLU A 1080 -0.06 23.54 28.24
CA GLU A 1080 1.14 24.39 28.15
C GLU A 1080 1.34 24.89 26.70
N SER A 1081 1.69 26.17 26.54
CA SER A 1081 1.99 26.78 25.24
C SER A 1081 3.48 26.75 24.89
N ASP A 1082 4.36 26.29 25.78
CA ASP A 1082 5.79 26.12 25.52
C ASP A 1082 6.17 24.68 25.89
N VAL A 1083 6.42 23.85 24.87
CA VAL A 1083 6.64 22.41 25.02
C VAL A 1083 8.07 22.03 24.69
N MET A 1084 8.59 21.01 25.37
CA MET A 1084 9.91 20.45 25.08
C MET A 1084 9.92 18.93 25.11
N PHE A 1085 10.63 18.34 24.17
CA PHE A 1085 10.91 16.92 24.09
C PHE A 1085 12.30 16.69 23.46
N GLN A 1086 12.85 15.49 23.59
CA GLN A 1086 14.10 15.13 22.92
C GLN A 1086 13.82 14.59 21.51
N GLN A 1087 14.66 14.94 20.54
CA GLN A 1087 14.55 14.45 19.17
C GLN A 1087 15.80 13.68 18.77
N THR A 1088 15.62 12.61 18.00
CA THR A 1088 16.72 11.87 17.38
C THR A 1088 17.21 12.60 16.13
N VAL A 1089 18.52 12.74 16.02
CA VAL A 1089 19.23 13.35 14.90
C VAL A 1089 20.35 12.42 14.43
N HIS A 1090 20.79 12.57 13.19
CA HIS A 1090 21.76 11.64 12.58
C HIS A 1090 23.22 11.93 12.99
N GLY A 1091 23.51 13.11 13.56
CA GLY A 1091 24.86 13.51 14.00
C GLY A 1091 25.87 13.60 12.87
N ARG A 1092 25.38 13.87 11.65
CA ARG A 1092 26.21 13.97 10.43
C ARG A 1092 26.02 15.31 9.73
N ASP A 1093 25.40 16.29 10.41
CA ASP A 1093 25.20 17.63 9.87
C ASP A 1093 26.37 18.55 10.23
N SER A 1094 27.54 18.23 9.70
CA SER A 1094 28.77 18.98 9.95
C SER A 1094 29.58 19.19 8.69
N THR A 1095 30.57 20.08 8.78
CA THR A 1095 31.55 20.39 7.73
C THR A 1095 32.64 19.33 7.61
N LEU A 1096 32.64 18.30 8.46
CA LEU A 1096 33.57 17.18 8.35
C LEU A 1096 33.42 16.47 6.98
N ALA A 1097 34.54 16.34 6.27
CA ALA A 1097 34.55 15.74 4.95
C ALA A 1097 34.03 14.29 4.97
N ASN A 1098 33.11 13.96 4.06
CA ASN A 1098 32.52 12.63 3.90
C ASN A 1098 31.85 12.06 5.18
N VAL A 1099 31.41 12.92 6.12
CA VAL A 1099 30.76 12.50 7.38
C VAL A 1099 29.51 11.65 7.16
N ASP A 1100 28.82 11.84 6.03
CA ASP A 1100 27.66 11.07 5.57
C ASP A 1100 27.99 9.60 5.25
N GLN A 1101 29.27 9.27 5.05
CA GLN A 1101 29.75 7.93 4.69
C GLN A 1101 30.34 7.16 5.89
N ILE A 1102 30.41 7.79 7.07
CA ILE A 1102 30.99 7.16 8.27
C ILE A 1102 30.10 6.00 8.74
N PHE A 1103 30.75 4.84 8.90
CA PHE A 1103 30.17 3.66 9.52
C PHE A 1103 30.42 3.71 11.04
N GLY A 1104 29.36 3.87 11.81
CA GLY A 1104 29.40 4.00 13.26
C GLY A 1104 28.16 4.70 13.81
N PRO A 1105 27.97 4.69 15.14
CA PRO A 1105 26.82 5.32 15.79
C PRO A 1105 27.02 6.84 15.88
N CYS A 1106 26.83 7.55 14.77
CA CYS A 1106 26.86 9.02 14.78
C CYS A 1106 25.53 9.60 15.28
N ILE A 1107 24.47 8.80 15.28
CA ILE A 1107 23.15 9.14 15.85
C ILE A 1107 23.29 9.80 17.23
N ASN A 1108 22.53 10.86 17.43
CA ASN A 1108 22.52 11.62 18.67
C ASN A 1108 21.07 12.01 19.03
N LYS A 1109 20.87 12.44 20.27
CA LYS A 1109 19.62 13.04 20.74
C LYS A 1109 19.91 14.49 21.10
N ILE A 1110 19.01 15.42 20.78
CA ILE A 1110 19.13 16.85 21.12
C ILE A 1110 17.78 17.42 21.60
N PRO A 1111 17.74 18.55 22.31
CA PRO A 1111 16.50 19.08 22.84
C PRO A 1111 15.74 19.84 21.75
N PHE A 1112 14.43 19.64 21.70
CA PHE A 1112 13.54 20.33 20.78
C PHE A 1112 12.46 21.05 21.58
N ARG A 1113 12.49 22.39 21.53
CA ARG A 1113 11.56 23.27 22.22
C ARG A 1113 10.65 23.92 21.20
N ILE A 1114 9.36 24.06 21.46
CA ILE A 1114 8.44 24.83 20.61
C ILE A 1114 7.52 25.66 21.47
N THR A 1115 7.44 26.96 21.15
CA THR A 1115 6.40 27.85 21.67
C THR A 1115 5.24 27.95 20.67
N ILE A 1116 4.07 27.54 21.10
CA ILE A 1116 2.83 27.47 20.33
C ILE A 1116 2.10 28.80 20.48
N ASP A 1117 2.20 29.63 19.45
CA ASP A 1117 1.48 30.91 19.37
C ASP A 1117 0.17 30.70 18.61
N SER A 1118 -0.95 30.68 19.35
CA SER A 1118 -2.29 30.44 18.79
C SER A 1118 -2.76 31.54 17.83
N THR A 1119 -2.09 32.72 17.83
CA THR A 1119 -2.40 33.84 16.92
C THR A 1119 -1.75 33.73 15.54
N LYS A 1120 -0.89 32.72 15.33
CA LYS A 1120 -0.28 32.43 14.03
C LYS A 1120 -1.18 31.53 13.18
N SER A 1121 -1.05 31.67 11.86
CA SER A 1121 -1.60 30.67 10.95
C SER A 1121 -0.83 29.35 11.04
N VAL A 1122 -1.47 28.25 10.65
CA VAL A 1122 -0.82 26.92 10.57
C VAL A 1122 0.46 26.99 9.73
N GLN A 1123 0.45 27.68 8.59
CA GLN A 1123 1.62 27.89 7.74
C GLN A 1123 2.77 28.61 8.46
N GLN A 1124 2.46 29.69 9.19
CA GLN A 1124 3.46 30.44 9.95
C GLN A 1124 4.06 29.60 11.08
N PHE A 1125 3.23 28.80 11.75
CA PHE A 1125 3.67 27.87 12.78
C PHE A 1125 4.59 26.78 12.21
N LEU A 1126 4.18 26.12 11.14
CA LEU A 1126 5.01 25.12 10.45
C LEU A 1126 6.35 25.69 9.96
N SER A 1127 6.35 26.92 9.45
CA SER A 1127 7.59 27.60 9.05
C SER A 1127 8.50 27.82 10.27
N SER A 1128 7.94 28.27 11.40
CA SER A 1128 8.72 28.46 12.62
C SER A 1128 9.30 27.15 13.18
N VAL A 1129 8.55 26.04 13.12
CA VAL A 1129 9.03 24.69 13.49
C VAL A 1129 10.22 24.29 12.62
N GLN A 1130 10.16 24.54 11.31
CA GLN A 1130 11.24 24.20 10.38
C GLN A 1130 12.49 25.05 10.62
N ASP A 1131 12.33 26.37 10.74
CA ASP A 1131 13.44 27.28 10.99
C ASP A 1131 14.15 26.94 12.30
N GLN A 1132 13.37 26.57 13.31
CA GLN A 1132 13.90 26.17 14.60
C GLN A 1132 14.69 24.86 14.53
N GLN A 1133 14.17 23.88 13.78
CA GLN A 1133 14.86 22.62 13.52
C GLN A 1133 16.18 22.84 12.77
N ALA A 1134 16.17 23.64 11.69
CA ALA A 1134 17.36 23.89 10.88
C ALA A 1134 18.50 24.51 11.71
N LYS A 1135 18.17 25.45 12.61
CA LYS A 1135 19.15 26.06 13.53
C LYS A 1135 19.73 25.07 14.54
N ALA A 1136 18.90 24.17 15.08
CA ALA A 1136 19.34 23.17 16.05
C ALA A 1136 20.24 22.08 15.41
N LEU A 1137 19.96 21.71 14.15
CA LEU A 1137 20.73 20.68 13.42
C LEU A 1137 22.20 21.05 13.21
N ARG A 1138 22.52 22.34 13.07
CA ARG A 1138 23.91 22.83 12.96
C ARG A 1138 24.81 22.43 14.13
N TYR A 1139 24.22 22.09 15.27
CA TYR A 1139 24.92 21.68 16.49
C TYR A 1139 24.46 20.29 16.96
N ASP A 1140 24.01 19.43 16.04
CA ASP A 1140 23.48 18.09 16.31
C ASP A 1140 24.53 17.10 16.85
N TYR A 1141 25.81 17.48 16.83
CA TYR A 1141 26.95 16.70 17.30
C TYR A 1141 27.27 16.92 18.79
N VAL A 1142 26.58 17.81 19.52
CA VAL A 1142 26.80 18.05 20.95
C VAL A 1142 25.92 17.10 21.79
N ASP A 1143 26.51 16.47 22.80
CA ASP A 1143 25.77 15.52 23.66
C ASP A 1143 24.78 16.23 24.59
N MET A 1144 23.58 15.65 24.72
CA MET A 1144 22.49 16.20 25.55
C MET A 1144 22.86 16.53 27.00
N PRO A 1145 23.54 15.66 27.75
CA PRO A 1145 23.95 15.99 29.12
C PRO A 1145 24.83 17.24 29.19
N ASP A 1146 25.68 17.48 28.20
CA ASP A 1146 26.54 18.66 28.16
C ASP A 1146 25.75 19.91 27.78
N ILE A 1147 24.80 19.81 26.85
CA ILE A 1147 23.85 20.88 26.51
C ILE A 1147 23.11 21.32 27.78
N LEU A 1148 22.52 20.38 28.52
CA LEU A 1148 21.78 20.69 29.74
C LEU A 1148 22.70 21.30 30.82
N ARG A 1149 23.85 20.68 31.08
CA ARG A 1149 24.77 21.12 32.15
C ARG A 1149 25.36 22.51 31.90
N ARG A 1150 25.69 22.86 30.66
CA ARG A 1150 26.39 24.11 30.32
C ARG A 1150 25.46 25.23 29.88
N SER A 1151 24.25 24.92 29.41
CA SER A 1151 23.35 25.91 28.81
C SER A 1151 22.07 26.16 29.61
N THR A 1152 21.77 25.38 30.67
CA THR A 1152 20.59 25.59 31.53
C THR A 1152 20.97 25.64 33.02
N SER A 1153 20.01 26.03 33.87
CA SER A 1153 20.12 25.97 35.33
C SER A 1153 19.47 24.72 35.93
N TRP A 1154 19.22 23.70 35.11
CA TRP A 1154 18.47 22.51 35.51
C TRP A 1154 19.33 21.57 36.36
N PRO A 1155 18.73 20.72 37.22
CA PRO A 1155 19.48 19.72 37.98
C PRO A 1155 20.30 18.79 37.08
N ALA A 1156 21.48 18.39 37.55
CA ALA A 1156 22.30 17.39 36.86
C ALA A 1156 21.55 16.06 36.77
N GLY A 1157 21.59 15.41 35.60
CA GLY A 1157 20.87 14.15 35.36
C GLY A 1157 19.40 14.29 34.97
N THR A 1158 18.91 15.51 34.69
CA THR A 1158 17.58 15.73 34.13
C THR A 1158 17.40 14.93 32.83
N ARG A 1159 16.39 14.03 32.80
CA ARG A 1159 16.00 13.25 31.61
C ARG A 1159 14.73 13.85 30.99
N MET A 1160 14.54 13.76 29.68
CA MET A 1160 13.30 14.23 29.03
C MET A 1160 12.27 13.11 28.92
N ALA A 1161 11.02 13.40 29.27
CA ALA A 1161 9.96 12.40 29.33
C ALA A 1161 9.55 11.80 27.97
N TRP A 1162 9.64 12.59 26.89
CA TRP A 1162 9.21 12.20 25.55
C TRP A 1162 10.38 12.23 24.58
N HIS A 1163 10.56 11.13 23.85
CA HIS A 1163 11.56 11.00 22.79
C HIS A 1163 10.92 10.83 21.44
N LEU A 1164 11.29 11.66 20.45
CA LEU A 1164 10.78 11.57 19.09
C LEU A 1164 11.82 11.04 18.11
N LEU A 1165 11.50 9.92 17.46
CA LEU A 1165 12.24 9.33 16.35
C LEU A 1165 11.47 9.53 15.05
N HIS A 1166 12.12 10.03 13.99
CA HIS A 1166 11.53 10.09 12.65
C HIS A 1166 12.36 9.30 11.64
N GLN A 1167 11.77 8.21 11.13
CA GLN A 1167 12.35 7.39 10.07
C GLN A 1167 11.64 7.69 8.74
N ASN A 1168 12.41 8.08 7.72
CA ASN A 1168 11.92 8.41 6.37
C ASN A 1168 12.77 7.77 5.26
N PHE A 1169 13.24 6.55 5.53
CA PHE A 1169 13.96 5.73 4.56
C PHE A 1169 13.37 4.32 4.58
N ASP A 1170 13.47 3.62 3.45
CA ASP A 1170 13.03 2.24 3.34
C ASP A 1170 13.94 1.36 4.18
N ALA A 1171 13.40 0.77 5.25
CA ALA A 1171 14.12 -0.16 6.12
C ALA A 1171 14.30 -1.54 5.46
N THR A 1172 13.89 -1.74 4.20
CA THR A 1172 14.24 -2.98 3.48
C THR A 1172 15.72 -2.97 3.07
N TRP A 1173 16.56 -3.53 3.94
CA TRP A 1173 17.96 -3.78 3.64
C TRP A 1173 18.06 -4.82 2.53
N LYS A 1174 18.93 -4.59 1.55
CA LYS A 1174 19.19 -5.53 0.46
C LYS A 1174 20.67 -5.90 0.46
N CYS A 1175 20.93 -7.18 0.25
CA CYS A 1175 22.27 -7.73 0.07
C CYS A 1175 22.25 -8.70 -1.12
N PRO A 1176 22.05 -8.23 -2.36
CA PRO A 1176 21.99 -9.11 -3.52
C PRO A 1176 23.36 -9.75 -3.77
N LEU A 1177 23.37 -11.04 -4.08
CA LEU A 1177 24.58 -11.79 -4.40
C LEU A 1177 24.50 -12.24 -5.86
N ASP A 1178 25.23 -11.55 -6.74
CA ASP A 1178 25.10 -11.66 -8.21
C ASP A 1178 23.64 -11.42 -8.70
N GLU A 1179 23.01 -12.39 -9.39
CA GLU A 1179 21.60 -12.31 -9.84
C GLU A 1179 20.59 -12.84 -8.81
N VAL A 1180 21.04 -13.24 -7.62
CA VAL A 1180 20.19 -13.78 -6.55
C VAL A 1180 19.79 -12.68 -5.58
N ASP A 1181 18.50 -12.31 -5.61
CA ASP A 1181 17.90 -11.40 -4.64
C ASP A 1181 17.61 -12.10 -3.31
N ALA A 1182 17.74 -11.36 -2.21
CA ALA A 1182 17.50 -11.86 -0.85
C ALA A 1182 16.21 -11.31 -0.25
N ARG A 1183 15.49 -12.12 0.54
CA ARG A 1183 14.46 -11.65 1.48
C ARG A 1183 15.14 -11.26 2.80
N ALA A 1184 14.99 -10.02 3.25
CA ALA A 1184 15.63 -9.52 4.47
C ALA A 1184 14.63 -9.39 5.64
N GLN A 1185 15.11 -9.62 6.87
CA GLN A 1185 14.37 -9.46 8.11
C GLN A 1185 15.31 -9.05 9.25
N GLU A 1186 14.90 -8.09 10.10
CA GLU A 1186 15.60 -7.75 11.35
C GLU A 1186 14.96 -8.49 12.53
N ILE A 1187 15.80 -8.96 13.45
CA ILE A 1187 15.43 -9.61 14.70
C ILE A 1187 16.20 -8.90 15.82
N SER A 1188 15.47 -8.35 16.79
CA SER A 1188 16.03 -7.69 17.98
C SER A 1188 15.50 -8.35 19.26
N ASP A 1189 16.20 -8.12 20.38
CA ASP A 1189 15.81 -8.54 21.74
C ASP A 1189 14.45 -7.94 22.18
N GLY A 1190 13.95 -6.92 21.48
CA GLY A 1190 12.57 -6.44 21.63
C GLY A 1190 12.31 -5.56 22.86
N HIS A 1191 13.34 -5.06 23.52
CA HIS A 1191 13.17 -4.12 24.64
C HIS A 1191 13.57 -2.68 24.25
N PRO A 1192 12.61 -1.73 24.17
CA PRO A 1192 12.97 -0.32 24.17
C PRO A 1192 13.74 -0.01 25.47
N PRO A 1193 14.63 1.00 25.49
CA PRO A 1193 15.30 1.42 26.73
C PRO A 1193 14.25 1.64 27.82
N LYS A 1194 14.36 0.85 28.89
CA LYS A 1194 13.34 0.70 29.95
C LYS A 1194 13.12 1.96 30.80
N SER A 1195 13.67 3.10 30.39
CA SER A 1195 13.74 4.35 31.15
C SER A 1195 13.09 5.56 30.49
N GLU A 1196 12.51 5.44 29.28
CA GLU A 1196 11.93 6.58 28.56
C GLU A 1196 10.62 6.21 27.85
N SER A 1197 9.57 7.02 28.00
CA SER A 1197 8.40 6.93 27.10
C SER A 1197 8.83 7.40 25.71
N GLY A 1198 8.73 6.49 24.74
CA GLY A 1198 9.22 6.67 23.38
C GLY A 1198 8.10 7.02 22.39
N LEU A 1199 8.43 7.80 21.38
CA LEU A 1199 7.55 8.13 20.26
C LEU A 1199 8.26 7.79 18.95
N GLY A 1200 7.72 6.82 18.22
CA GLY A 1200 8.21 6.42 16.90
C GLY A 1200 7.34 6.98 15.79
N ILE A 1201 7.93 7.73 14.86
CA ILE A 1201 7.33 8.03 13.56
C ILE A 1201 8.06 7.19 12.51
N CYS A 1202 7.34 6.29 11.85
CA CYS A 1202 7.82 5.63 10.65
C CYS A 1202 7.04 6.13 9.43
N THR A 1203 7.74 6.71 8.45
CA THR A 1203 7.13 7.05 7.17
C THR A 1203 7.18 5.81 6.30
N VAL A 1204 6.03 5.24 5.92
CA VAL A 1204 5.99 4.03 5.09
C VAL A 1204 5.65 4.41 3.65
N GLN A 1205 6.20 3.66 2.71
CA GLN A 1205 6.01 3.88 1.27
C GLN A 1205 4.51 3.98 0.90
N GLY A 1206 4.14 5.00 0.11
CA GLY A 1206 2.80 5.16 -0.47
C GLY A 1206 1.86 6.14 0.24
N ASN A 1207 2.29 7.39 0.45
CA ASN A 1207 1.51 8.49 1.07
C ASN A 1207 0.88 8.14 2.43
N SER A 1208 1.47 7.20 3.18
CA SER A 1208 0.96 6.71 4.46
C SER A 1208 1.98 6.98 5.57
N LEU A 1209 1.53 7.53 6.69
CA LEU A 1209 2.35 7.79 7.87
C LEU A 1209 2.00 6.79 8.97
N HIS A 1210 2.98 6.09 9.51
CA HIS A 1210 2.81 5.17 10.64
C HIS A 1210 3.27 5.89 11.91
N LEU A 1211 2.30 6.24 12.74
CA LEU A 1211 2.50 6.89 14.02
C LEU A 1211 2.48 5.84 15.11
N VAL A 1212 3.54 5.75 15.91
CA VAL A 1212 3.68 4.81 17.03
C VAL A 1212 3.93 5.60 18.31
N VAL A 1213 2.99 5.57 19.25
CA VAL A 1213 3.20 6.12 20.61
C VAL A 1213 3.51 4.97 21.55
N VAL A 1214 4.63 5.04 22.27
CA VAL A 1214 5.02 4.10 23.32
C VAL A 1214 5.05 4.84 24.66
N GLU A 1215 4.04 4.62 25.50
CA GLU A 1215 3.99 5.20 26.84
C GLU A 1215 4.37 4.14 27.89
N ILE A 1216 5.32 4.47 28.77
CA ILE A 1216 5.67 3.67 29.94
C ILE A 1216 4.75 4.06 31.10
N GLY A 1217 4.06 3.09 31.71
CA GLY A 1217 3.14 3.32 32.82
C GLY A 1217 2.96 2.12 33.76
N THR A 1218 2.00 2.22 34.68
CA THR A 1218 1.58 1.14 35.59
C THR A 1218 0.48 0.27 34.96
N PRO A 1219 0.34 -1.01 35.32
CA PRO A 1219 -0.68 -1.90 34.75
C PRO A 1219 -2.11 -1.36 34.90
N GLY A 1220 -2.89 -1.38 33.82
CA GLY A 1220 -4.35 -1.17 33.86
C GLY A 1220 -4.86 0.18 33.31
N ASP A 1221 -3.98 1.07 32.85
CA ASP A 1221 -4.35 2.40 32.35
C ASP A 1221 -4.02 2.55 30.84
N PHE A 1222 -4.76 1.85 29.98
CA PHE A 1222 -4.50 1.78 28.52
C PHE A 1222 -5.08 2.96 27.70
N SER A 1223 -5.98 3.75 28.29
CA SER A 1223 -6.68 4.87 27.64
C SER A 1223 -5.76 6.03 27.17
N PRO A 1224 -4.69 6.42 27.89
CA PRO A 1224 -3.97 7.67 27.59
C PRO A 1224 -3.10 7.66 26.32
N ALA A 1225 -2.52 6.52 25.92
CA ALA A 1225 -1.69 6.41 24.71
C ALA A 1225 -2.54 6.37 23.42
N GLN A 1226 -3.72 5.75 23.49
CA GLN A 1226 -4.69 5.69 22.39
C GLN A 1226 -5.24 7.08 22.06
N GLU A 1227 -5.61 7.84 23.07
CA GLU A 1227 -6.10 9.20 22.90
C GLU A 1227 -5.03 10.11 22.30
N LEU A 1228 -3.79 9.97 22.76
CA LEU A 1228 -2.67 10.79 22.31
C LEU A 1228 -2.28 10.52 20.85
N VAL A 1229 -2.18 9.24 20.42
CA VAL A 1229 -1.87 8.91 19.01
C VAL A 1229 -3.00 9.34 18.07
N ARG A 1230 -4.26 9.18 18.49
CA ARG A 1230 -5.42 9.61 17.71
C ARG A 1230 -5.44 11.12 17.56
N ARG A 1231 -5.22 11.85 18.66
CA ARG A 1231 -5.18 13.30 18.63
C ARG A 1231 -4.03 13.83 17.78
N TRP A 1232 -2.86 13.21 17.87
CA TRP A 1232 -1.72 13.55 17.04
C TRP A 1232 -2.03 13.35 15.55
N ALA A 1233 -2.64 12.23 15.17
CA ALA A 1233 -3.08 11.98 13.80
C ALA A 1233 -4.12 12.98 13.29
N GLU A 1234 -5.14 13.31 14.10
CA GLU A 1234 -6.13 14.35 13.78
C GLU A 1234 -5.46 15.71 13.51
N LEU A 1235 -4.44 16.06 14.28
CA LEU A 1235 -3.70 17.32 14.10
C LEU A 1235 -2.84 17.29 12.83
N VAL A 1236 -2.24 16.15 12.47
CA VAL A 1236 -1.51 16.00 11.20
C VAL A 1236 -2.46 16.22 10.02
N GLU A 1237 -3.64 15.59 10.03
CA GLU A 1237 -4.66 15.79 8.99
C GLU A 1237 -5.14 17.24 8.94
N LYS A 1238 -5.48 17.84 10.09
CA LYS A 1238 -5.94 19.24 10.16
C LYS A 1238 -4.90 20.22 9.64
N PHE A 1239 -3.64 20.07 10.03
CA PHE A 1239 -2.56 20.97 9.61
C PHE A 1239 -2.26 20.83 8.12
N SER A 1240 -2.41 19.62 7.55
CA SER A 1240 -2.23 19.41 6.12
C SER A 1240 -3.33 20.06 5.25
N CYS A 1241 -4.56 20.16 5.75
CA CYS A 1241 -5.71 20.70 5.01
C CYS A 1241 -5.98 22.19 5.27
N SER A 1242 -5.42 22.79 6.33
CA SER A 1242 -5.83 24.11 6.84
C SER A 1242 -4.68 25.11 6.99
N LEU A 1243 -3.74 25.15 6.03
CA LEU A 1243 -2.51 25.97 6.12
C LEU A 1243 -2.75 27.47 6.42
N HIS A 1244 -3.82 28.05 5.88
CA HIS A 1244 -4.15 29.48 6.05
C HIS A 1244 -5.02 29.78 7.28
N SER A 1245 -5.53 28.74 7.96
CA SER A 1245 -6.35 28.90 9.15
C SER A 1245 -5.51 29.33 10.35
N GLN A 1246 -6.12 30.11 11.24
CA GLN A 1246 -5.54 30.49 12.53
C GLN A 1246 -5.49 29.28 13.46
N LEU A 1247 -4.40 29.12 14.23
CA LEU A 1247 -4.25 28.04 15.19
C LEU A 1247 -5.33 28.08 16.29
N GLN A 1248 -5.75 29.28 16.71
CA GLN A 1248 -6.77 29.51 17.74
C GLN A 1248 -8.12 28.78 17.51
N GLY A 1249 -8.45 28.41 16.26
CA GLY A 1249 -9.66 27.65 15.93
C GLY A 1249 -9.46 26.14 15.78
N LEU A 1250 -8.21 25.67 15.88
CA LEU A 1250 -7.82 24.27 15.60
C LEU A 1250 -7.22 23.56 16.82
N VAL A 1251 -6.76 24.33 17.81
CA VAL A 1251 -6.06 23.84 19.00
C VAL A 1251 -6.73 24.33 20.29
N THR A 1252 -6.61 23.54 21.34
CA THR A 1252 -7.19 23.77 22.68
C THR A 1252 -6.05 23.95 23.69
N ILE A 1253 -5.35 25.08 23.57
CA ILE A 1253 -4.19 25.46 24.40
C ILE A 1253 -4.51 26.80 25.09
N PRO A 1254 -4.18 26.97 26.39
CA PRO A 1254 -4.49 28.18 27.17
C PRO A 1254 -3.79 29.46 26.72
#